data_AF-A0A355CJX5-F1
#
_entry.id   AF-A0A355CJX5-F1
#
_cell.length_a   1.000
_cell.length_b   1.000
_cell.length_c   1.000
_cell.angle_alpha   90.00
_cell.angle_beta   90.00
_cell.angle_gamma   90.00
#
_symmetry.space_group_name_H-M   'P 1'
#
loop_
_entity.id
_entity.type
_entity.pdbx_description
1 polymer ?
#
loop_
_entity_poly.entity_id
_entity_poly.type
_entity_poly.pdbx_seq_one_letter_code
_entity_poly.pdbx_strand_id
1 'polypeptide(L)'
;MSNQHRLLNRPPKTLEERYFSEIRPQLYERHAAHHQYGVRKGTTLAEHLDSACQFMLTVSRIGGVPEDKRPVLLAATAVHDLNKLDPQKRNLPTLARNRTFLQEQLEKACVLSFVVTENDFELARKLIERHSGHNRSDAAIFLPEDPAIDRWAAMLTGADLFDLGISESERFRKVQTELTVAFNRPSKLFRVRVSEDRGYITALLLGACEEVLQKYGLTTLAIFPDGELFEGETLPTVDLTMEIAACWQGKIDGVFGNNIERLVRATKDGIKIAQSAIQQNVEEVLLNVQALLEKKKAGFKADKINKDIAKWGDTAGADAVENAAAVGLLAVGSAEEFAIAEGLKAAYLSYREAGINPKEVWDKISSHVGISQQQRAAIEPFNGQYGRPLFAAKAAQKGLEGILEALRESFQLRKESTHKPEISEASEEIIAAVAKTLSLPIALQWNGIDELNAYIEANPRKRCSLGSTFTETDDLVSGNMPPGTKVQVFSNRLPGGSSAEPKRQADSMAALAYQLMAIGANFPAINKKDPIYLHLALPKGSSPELLRIWREHLKELAATNAEGGTVTVDEFKLYKDNILEFKANKVVGIAFPKRPEFIHATVTEAIVWGDANASVALLKSLRLALELSLSLEFGFPFTLSSNLEVEISSDIYGRVEGIPAALQTLLGSGQYSREEAEKILKRLRCIGQLAIAVASIQKADDCLYDLARAAAQPFDLYYVLLRWTLREQDEPNLSVIWIRIRDPLNSLLESLMPTENALLTQYLKEAAQIAAEAKIWGSSFKRTAQAEPFTAFTSAIRSQKAHLDLEVIFAALVQQYHTRLDRIREHGVGNTKYEQIKAYYGVLQKLYKEVYNERADQLLTDQKTLEAAYLFFLEDARRSLKNESENDSVETPKSV
;
A
#
# COMPACT_ATOMS: atom_id res chain seq x y z
N MET A 1 6.22 -8.44 -23.30
CA MET A 1 5.65 -7.94 -22.03
C MET A 1 4.72 -6.78 -22.38
N SER A 2 3.39 -6.97 -22.43
CA SER A 2 2.43 -5.87 -22.64
C SER A 2 1.13 -6.01 -21.82
N ASN A 3 1.18 -6.71 -20.68
CA ASN A 3 0.07 -6.78 -19.71
C ASN A 3 0.38 -5.92 -18.47
N GLN A 4 0.88 -4.69 -18.66
CA GLN A 4 0.77 -3.69 -17.60
C GLN A 4 -0.65 -3.13 -17.70
N HIS A 5 -1.47 -3.42 -16.68
CA HIS A 5 -2.88 -3.11 -16.67
C HIS A 5 -3.09 -1.59 -16.70
N ARG A 6 -3.89 -1.14 -17.67
CA ARG A 6 -4.44 0.22 -17.69
C ARG A 6 -5.49 0.32 -16.57
N LEU A 7 -5.27 1.25 -15.65
CA LEU A 7 -6.18 1.66 -14.59
C LEU A 7 -7.25 2.64 -15.13
N LEU A 8 -6.92 3.48 -16.11
CA LEU A 8 -7.83 4.42 -16.76
C LEU A 8 -8.53 3.75 -17.96
N ASN A 9 -9.51 2.91 -17.69
CA ASN A 9 -10.28 2.19 -18.72
C ASN A 9 -11.45 3.04 -19.29
N ARG A 10 -11.22 4.32 -19.57
CA ARG A 10 -12.21 5.24 -20.16
C ARG A 10 -11.59 6.06 -21.30
N PRO A 11 -12.36 6.41 -22.34
CA PRO A 11 -11.85 7.28 -23.40
C PRO A 11 -11.47 8.66 -22.82
N PRO A 12 -10.30 9.20 -23.19
CA PRO A 12 -9.84 10.48 -22.66
C PRO A 12 -10.69 11.63 -23.20
N LYS A 13 -11.00 12.60 -22.35
CA LYS A 13 -11.78 13.81 -22.68
C LYS A 13 -10.90 15.04 -22.88
N THR A 14 -9.73 15.08 -22.25
CA THR A 14 -8.79 16.21 -22.34
C THR A 14 -7.45 15.77 -22.93
N LEU A 15 -6.64 16.74 -23.34
CA LEU A 15 -5.27 16.48 -23.80
C LEU A 15 -4.43 15.78 -22.74
N GLU A 16 -4.60 16.15 -21.47
CA GLU A 16 -3.87 15.57 -20.34
C GLU A 16 -4.31 14.14 -20.05
N GLU A 17 -5.62 13.87 -20.06
CA GLU A 17 -6.13 12.50 -19.93
C GLU A 17 -5.60 11.62 -21.07
N ARG A 18 -5.56 12.14 -22.30
CA ARG A 18 -5.01 11.42 -23.46
C ARG A 18 -3.52 11.17 -23.32
N TYR A 19 -2.78 12.13 -22.78
CA TYR A 19 -1.36 11.96 -22.49
C TYR A 19 -1.12 10.80 -21.54
N PHE A 20 -1.81 10.75 -20.39
CA PHE A 20 -1.58 9.71 -19.39
C PHE A 20 -2.11 8.33 -19.81
N SER A 21 -3.21 8.23 -20.56
CA SER A 21 -3.80 6.93 -20.95
C SER A 21 -3.26 6.34 -22.25
N GLU A 22 -2.76 7.16 -23.18
CA GLU A 22 -2.33 6.69 -24.51
C GLU A 22 -0.83 6.93 -24.77
N ILE A 23 -0.31 8.13 -24.47
CA ILE A 23 1.04 8.55 -24.89
C ILE A 23 2.11 8.10 -23.90
N ARG A 24 1.93 8.42 -22.61
CA ARG A 24 2.88 8.08 -21.55
C ARG A 24 3.18 6.57 -21.50
N PRO A 25 2.18 5.66 -21.58
CA PRO A 25 2.46 4.23 -21.62
C PRO A 25 3.33 3.83 -22.81
N GLN A 26 3.12 4.45 -23.96
CA GLN A 26 3.90 4.16 -25.16
C GLN A 26 5.37 4.60 -25.02
N LEU A 27 5.63 5.72 -24.34
CA LEU A 27 6.98 6.18 -24.03
C LEU A 27 7.72 5.19 -23.15
N TYR A 28 7.10 4.72 -22.06
CA TYR A 28 7.71 3.72 -21.17
C TYR A 28 7.94 2.38 -21.85
N GLU A 29 6.98 1.87 -22.62
CA GLU A 29 7.11 0.60 -23.34
C GLU A 29 8.35 0.59 -24.26
N ARG A 30 8.69 1.73 -24.86
CA ARG A 30 9.79 1.84 -25.83
C ARG A 30 11.11 2.24 -25.23
N HIS A 31 11.09 3.04 -24.17
CA HIS A 31 12.26 3.79 -23.72
C HIS A 31 12.62 3.58 -22.26
N ALA A 32 11.90 2.71 -21.53
CA ALA A 32 12.25 2.37 -20.14
C ALA A 32 13.60 1.64 -20.03
N ALA A 33 14.02 0.88 -21.06
CA ALA A 33 15.33 0.22 -21.07
C ALA A 33 16.49 1.11 -21.55
N HIS A 34 16.20 2.36 -21.97
CA HIS A 34 17.20 3.28 -22.52
C HIS A 34 17.79 4.17 -21.43
N HIS A 35 18.79 3.68 -20.71
CA HIS A 35 19.45 4.44 -19.64
C HIS A 35 20.17 5.69 -20.15
N GLN A 36 20.01 6.80 -19.43
CA GLN A 36 20.71 8.06 -19.69
C GLN A 36 22.10 8.08 -19.04
N TYR A 37 22.98 8.93 -19.57
CA TYR A 37 24.36 9.11 -19.11
C TYR A 37 24.66 10.60 -18.81
N GLY A 38 25.83 10.88 -18.23
CA GLY A 38 26.25 12.24 -17.89
C GLY A 38 25.40 12.86 -16.78
N VAL A 39 24.92 14.09 -17.00
CA VAL A 39 24.11 14.85 -16.02
C VAL A 39 22.70 14.29 -15.80
N ARG A 40 22.28 13.27 -16.56
CA ARG A 40 21.02 12.54 -16.35
C ARG A 40 21.28 11.07 -15.94
N LYS A 41 22.48 10.74 -15.45
CA LYS A 41 22.78 9.37 -15.00
C LYS A 41 21.81 8.95 -13.89
N GLY A 42 21.23 7.76 -14.03
CA GLY A 42 20.27 7.21 -13.07
C GLY A 42 18.80 7.30 -13.51
N THR A 43 18.51 7.98 -14.61
CA THR A 43 17.17 8.00 -15.24
C THR A 43 17.18 7.32 -16.60
N THR A 44 16.00 6.98 -17.08
CA THR A 44 15.73 6.42 -18.41
C THR A 44 15.27 7.49 -19.37
N LEU A 45 15.37 7.24 -20.68
CA LEU A 45 14.83 8.15 -21.69
C LEU A 45 13.31 8.31 -21.54
N ALA A 46 12.59 7.26 -21.13
CA ALA A 46 11.16 7.36 -20.85
C ALA A 46 10.85 8.35 -19.71
N GLU A 47 11.55 8.26 -18.58
CA GLU A 47 11.35 9.17 -17.44
C GLU A 47 11.66 10.63 -17.80
N HIS A 48 12.69 10.84 -18.62
CA HIS A 48 13.04 12.16 -19.12
C HIS A 48 11.94 12.75 -20.01
N LEU A 49 11.48 12.00 -21.02
CA LEU A 49 10.40 12.43 -21.90
C LEU A 49 9.08 12.63 -21.15
N ASP A 50 8.80 11.77 -20.15
CA ASP A 50 7.64 11.87 -19.25
C ASP A 50 7.66 13.18 -18.46
N SER A 51 8.78 13.47 -17.78
CA SER A 51 8.99 14.72 -17.04
C SER A 51 8.82 15.95 -17.94
N ALA A 52 9.44 15.96 -19.13
CA ALA A 52 9.34 17.07 -20.05
C ALA A 52 7.90 17.29 -20.55
N CYS A 53 7.19 16.23 -20.91
CA CYS A 53 5.81 16.31 -21.36
C CYS A 53 4.86 16.81 -20.25
N GLN A 54 4.99 16.29 -19.03
CA GLN A 54 4.18 16.75 -17.89
C GLN A 54 4.43 18.22 -17.57
N PHE A 55 5.69 18.66 -17.62
CA PHE A 55 6.04 20.07 -17.46
C PHE A 55 5.42 20.92 -18.59
N MET A 56 5.55 20.49 -19.85
CA MET A 56 4.95 21.16 -21.02
C MET A 56 3.42 21.32 -20.89
N LEU A 57 2.71 20.28 -20.44
CA LEU A 57 1.27 20.33 -20.21
C LEU A 57 0.90 21.46 -19.23
N THR A 58 1.70 21.63 -18.18
CA THR A 58 1.49 22.64 -17.14
C THR A 58 1.84 24.04 -17.64
N VAL A 59 3.04 24.24 -18.18
CA VAL A 59 3.50 25.57 -18.60
C VAL A 59 2.75 26.11 -19.82
N SER A 60 2.34 25.24 -20.75
CA SER A 60 1.53 25.67 -21.91
C SER A 60 0.18 26.25 -21.47
N ARG A 61 -0.39 25.72 -20.38
CA ARG A 61 -1.64 26.25 -19.80
C ARG A 61 -1.41 27.56 -19.06
N ILE A 62 -0.39 27.63 -18.19
CA ILE A 62 -0.04 28.86 -17.46
C ILE A 62 0.32 30.00 -18.43
N GLY A 63 1.04 29.68 -19.51
CA GLY A 63 1.45 30.63 -20.54
C GLY A 63 0.35 31.04 -21.53
N GLY A 64 -0.87 30.49 -21.40
CA GLY A 64 -2.02 30.82 -22.25
C GLY A 64 -1.84 30.40 -23.71
N VAL A 65 -1.20 29.25 -23.98
CA VAL A 65 -1.06 28.73 -25.35
C VAL A 65 -2.44 28.33 -25.89
N PRO A 66 -2.79 28.71 -27.14
CA PRO A 66 -4.05 28.31 -27.76
C PRO A 66 -4.26 26.79 -27.77
N GLU A 67 -5.50 26.34 -27.49
CA GLU A 67 -5.84 24.92 -27.37
C GLU A 67 -5.57 24.10 -28.65
N ASP A 68 -5.60 24.71 -29.84
CA ASP A 68 -5.23 24.04 -31.10
C ASP A 68 -3.71 23.82 -31.23
N LYS A 69 -2.88 24.60 -30.51
CA LYS A 69 -1.41 24.51 -30.55
C LYS A 69 -0.81 23.66 -29.45
N ARG A 70 -1.46 23.57 -28.28
CA ARG A 70 -0.99 22.74 -27.15
C ARG A 70 -0.67 21.28 -27.54
N PRO A 71 -1.50 20.58 -28.35
CA PRO A 71 -1.19 19.22 -28.81
C PRO A 71 0.09 19.14 -29.67
N VAL A 72 0.36 20.15 -30.51
CA VAL A 72 1.56 20.20 -31.36
C VAL A 72 2.82 20.41 -30.51
N LEU A 73 2.75 21.27 -29.50
CA LEU A 73 3.85 21.47 -28.53
C LEU A 73 4.15 20.18 -27.75
N LEU A 74 3.10 19.48 -27.30
CA LEU A 74 3.24 18.18 -26.64
C LEU A 74 3.87 17.14 -27.58
N ALA A 75 3.43 17.08 -28.84
CA ALA A 75 3.98 16.18 -29.84
C ALA A 75 5.48 16.44 -30.08
N ALA A 76 5.87 17.71 -30.23
CA ALA A 76 7.27 18.10 -30.35
C ALA A 76 8.08 17.70 -29.11
N THR A 77 7.51 17.89 -27.91
CA THR A 77 8.15 17.52 -26.62
C THR A 77 8.38 16.02 -26.51
N ALA A 78 7.40 15.20 -26.91
CA ALA A 78 7.48 13.74 -26.81
C ALA A 78 8.62 13.12 -27.65
N VAL A 79 9.10 13.83 -28.68
CA VAL A 79 10.15 13.35 -29.58
C VAL A 79 11.33 14.32 -29.70
N HIS A 80 11.45 15.30 -28.81
CA HIS A 80 12.41 16.41 -28.97
C HIS A 80 13.87 15.95 -29.08
N ASP A 81 14.22 14.88 -28.40
CA ASP A 81 15.55 14.25 -28.41
C ASP A 81 15.71 13.22 -29.57
N LEU A 82 15.39 13.62 -30.81
CA LEU A 82 15.41 12.72 -31.99
C LEU A 82 16.73 11.97 -32.18
N ASN A 83 17.86 12.59 -31.84
CA ASN A 83 19.20 12.00 -31.91
C ASN A 83 19.37 10.79 -30.97
N LYS A 84 18.61 10.71 -29.88
CA LYS A 84 18.57 9.55 -28.97
C LYS A 84 17.63 8.45 -29.48
N LEU A 85 16.71 8.80 -30.38
CA LEU A 85 15.76 7.87 -31.01
C LEU A 85 16.31 7.26 -32.32
N ASP A 86 17.38 7.82 -32.88
CA ASP A 86 18.02 7.35 -34.10
C ASP A 86 19.14 6.33 -33.82
N PRO A 87 19.05 5.08 -34.34
CA PRO A 87 20.11 4.08 -34.18
C PRO A 87 21.46 4.53 -34.78
N GLN A 88 21.42 5.40 -35.80
CA GLN A 88 22.61 5.93 -36.48
C GLN A 88 23.19 7.17 -35.78
N LYS A 89 22.56 7.67 -34.72
CA LYS A 89 22.97 8.85 -33.93
C LYS A 89 23.28 10.09 -34.79
N ARG A 90 22.49 10.31 -35.85
CA ARG A 90 22.59 11.51 -36.68
C ARG A 90 22.29 12.75 -35.85
N ASN A 91 22.77 13.90 -36.32
CA ASN A 91 22.55 15.16 -35.60
C ASN A 91 21.06 15.56 -35.60
N LEU A 92 20.66 16.32 -34.60
CA LEU A 92 19.27 16.68 -34.36
C LEU A 92 18.64 17.48 -35.53
N PRO A 93 19.27 18.54 -36.10
CA PRO A 93 18.65 19.31 -37.18
C PRO A 93 18.42 18.49 -38.46
N THR A 94 19.34 17.60 -38.82
CA THR A 94 19.18 16.70 -39.98
C THR A 94 17.99 15.76 -39.78
N LEU A 95 17.80 15.26 -38.56
CA LEU A 95 16.68 14.37 -38.24
C LEU A 95 15.34 15.12 -38.24
N ALA A 96 15.28 16.32 -37.65
CA ALA A 96 14.07 17.13 -37.61
C ALA A 96 13.58 17.52 -39.02
N ARG A 97 14.51 17.82 -39.95
CA ARG A 97 14.19 18.16 -41.36
C ARG A 97 13.82 16.95 -42.22
N ASN A 98 14.15 15.74 -41.77
CA ASN A 98 13.74 14.54 -42.47
C ASN A 98 12.28 14.24 -42.16
N ARG A 99 11.39 14.67 -43.05
CA ARG A 99 9.93 14.52 -42.87
C ARG A 99 9.52 13.08 -42.59
N THR A 100 10.01 12.12 -43.36
CA THR A 100 9.66 10.71 -43.17
C THR A 100 10.07 10.21 -41.79
N PHE A 101 11.28 10.56 -41.34
CA PHE A 101 11.76 10.15 -40.02
C PHE A 101 10.97 10.82 -38.88
N LEU A 102 10.73 12.13 -38.97
CA LEU A 102 9.94 12.85 -37.96
C LEU A 102 8.52 12.27 -37.84
N GLN A 103 7.87 12.03 -38.97
CA GLN A 103 6.54 11.41 -39.00
C GLN A 103 6.55 10.01 -38.36
N GLU A 104 7.56 9.19 -38.68
CA GLU A 104 7.73 7.88 -38.06
C GLU A 104 7.88 7.99 -36.53
N GLN A 105 8.71 8.91 -36.03
CA GLN A 105 8.88 9.08 -34.57
C GLN A 105 7.60 9.59 -33.89
N LEU A 106 6.85 10.49 -34.52
CA LEU A 106 5.57 10.97 -34.01
C LEU A 106 4.51 9.86 -33.96
N GLU A 107 4.46 8.99 -34.97
CA GLU A 107 3.57 7.83 -34.99
C GLU A 107 3.95 6.85 -33.88
N LYS A 108 5.25 6.59 -33.76
CA LYS A 108 5.85 5.76 -32.72
C LYS A 108 5.54 6.26 -31.31
N ALA A 109 5.50 7.56 -31.08
CA ALA A 109 5.11 8.15 -29.80
C ALA A 109 3.59 8.32 -29.61
N CYS A 110 2.76 7.83 -30.53
CA CYS A 110 1.29 7.96 -30.50
C CYS A 110 0.78 9.43 -30.57
N VAL A 111 1.59 10.35 -31.12
CA VAL A 111 1.29 11.79 -31.19
C VAL A 111 1.12 12.31 -32.61
N LEU A 112 1.26 11.46 -33.64
CA LEU A 112 1.07 11.87 -35.04
C LEU A 112 -0.27 12.55 -35.29
N SER A 113 -1.34 12.08 -34.64
CA SER A 113 -2.67 12.68 -34.77
C SER A 113 -2.78 14.13 -34.29
N PHE A 114 -1.79 14.63 -33.54
CA PHE A 114 -1.71 16.04 -33.13
C PHE A 114 -1.09 16.94 -34.18
N VAL A 115 -0.42 16.35 -35.18
CA VAL A 115 0.31 17.08 -36.22
C VAL A 115 -0.34 16.77 -37.56
N VAL A 116 -1.42 17.50 -37.87
CA VAL A 116 -2.31 17.19 -38.99
C VAL A 116 -1.93 17.97 -40.25
N THR A 117 -1.60 19.25 -40.10
CA THR A 117 -1.30 20.14 -41.22
C THR A 117 0.21 20.30 -41.43
N GLU A 118 0.60 20.75 -42.61
CA GLU A 118 2.01 21.04 -42.89
C GLU A 118 2.58 22.14 -41.98
N ASN A 119 1.72 23.09 -41.58
CA ASN A 119 2.09 24.12 -40.61
C ASN A 119 2.38 23.52 -39.22
N ASP A 120 1.65 22.49 -38.80
CA ASP A 120 1.89 21.82 -37.52
C ASP A 120 3.21 21.06 -37.54
N PHE A 121 3.53 20.41 -38.67
CA PHE A 121 4.82 19.74 -38.85
C PHE A 121 5.99 20.73 -38.85
N GLU A 122 5.84 21.86 -39.54
CA GLU A 122 6.86 22.91 -39.52
C GLU A 122 7.01 23.52 -38.11
N LEU A 123 5.91 23.70 -37.37
CA LEU A 123 5.96 24.14 -35.99
C LEU A 123 6.72 23.13 -35.11
N ALA A 124 6.35 21.84 -35.16
CA ALA A 124 7.01 20.79 -34.39
C ALA A 124 8.50 20.71 -34.72
N ARG A 125 8.86 20.72 -36.01
CA ARG A 125 10.25 20.75 -36.49
C ARG A 125 11.01 21.94 -35.90
N LYS A 126 10.47 23.15 -35.99
CA LYS A 126 11.11 24.38 -35.48
C LYS A 126 11.33 24.33 -33.96
N LEU A 127 10.37 23.83 -33.21
CA LEU A 127 10.49 23.67 -31.75
C LEU A 127 11.61 22.68 -31.41
N ILE A 128 11.64 21.52 -32.08
CA ILE A 128 12.68 20.50 -31.89
C ILE A 128 14.07 21.08 -32.21
N GLU A 129 14.25 21.83 -33.30
CA GLU A 129 15.55 22.43 -33.59
C GLU A 129 16.01 23.44 -32.52
N ARG A 130 15.07 24.18 -31.92
CA ARG A 130 15.35 25.29 -31.01
C ARG A 130 15.59 24.90 -29.55
N HIS A 131 15.16 23.71 -29.12
CA HIS A 131 15.24 23.34 -27.69
C HIS A 131 16.68 23.22 -27.16
N SER A 132 17.65 22.92 -28.02
CA SER A 132 19.05 22.68 -27.63
C SER A 132 19.86 23.95 -27.29
N GLY A 133 19.26 25.14 -27.38
CA GLY A 133 19.92 26.42 -27.07
C GLY A 133 21.05 26.82 -28.02
N HIS A 134 21.37 26.01 -29.03
CA HIS A 134 22.34 26.34 -30.07
C HIS A 134 21.75 27.38 -31.04
N ASN A 135 22.58 28.35 -31.42
CA ASN A 135 22.20 29.48 -32.26
C ASN A 135 21.38 29.06 -33.49
N ARG A 136 20.33 29.85 -33.76
CA ARG A 136 19.60 29.82 -35.03
C ARG A 136 20.62 29.91 -36.17
N SER A 137 20.95 28.80 -36.82
CA SER A 137 21.97 28.76 -37.87
C SER A 137 21.38 28.61 -39.28
N ASP A 138 20.08 28.89 -39.44
CA ASP A 138 19.36 28.67 -40.69
C ASP A 138 18.93 29.96 -41.38
N ALA A 139 18.84 29.93 -42.71
CA ALA A 139 18.31 31.01 -43.54
C ALA A 139 16.82 31.30 -43.28
N ALA A 140 16.10 30.39 -42.59
CA ALA A 140 14.71 30.56 -42.19
C ALA A 140 14.46 31.71 -41.20
N ILE A 141 15.51 32.26 -40.56
CA ILE A 141 15.42 33.45 -39.69
C ILE A 141 14.95 34.69 -40.46
N PHE A 142 15.17 34.72 -41.77
CA PHE A 142 14.79 35.82 -42.65
C PHE A 142 13.33 35.73 -43.15
N LEU A 143 12.59 34.68 -42.78
CA LEU A 143 11.18 34.52 -43.11
C LEU A 143 10.29 35.05 -41.97
N PRO A 144 9.08 35.57 -42.27
CA PRO A 144 8.12 35.92 -41.23
C PRO A 144 7.79 34.70 -40.36
N GLU A 145 7.94 34.83 -39.05
CA GLU A 145 7.63 33.77 -38.10
C GLU A 145 6.44 34.14 -37.22
N ASP A 146 5.81 33.12 -36.63
CA ASP A 146 4.85 33.32 -35.56
C ASP A 146 5.55 34.06 -34.40
N PRO A 147 5.06 35.23 -33.96
CA PRO A 147 5.66 35.98 -32.86
C PRO A 147 5.68 35.21 -31.52
N ALA A 148 4.89 34.13 -31.38
CA ALA A 148 4.89 33.28 -30.21
C ALA A 148 5.93 32.14 -30.24
N ILE A 149 6.62 31.91 -31.37
CA ILE A 149 7.52 30.75 -31.52
C ILE A 149 8.64 30.71 -30.47
N ASP A 150 9.17 31.87 -30.09
CA ASP A 150 10.25 31.96 -29.10
C ASP A 150 9.75 31.67 -27.70
N ARG A 151 8.49 32.07 -27.40
CA ARG A 151 7.83 31.73 -26.14
C ARG A 151 7.60 30.23 -26.03
N TRP A 152 7.13 29.59 -27.11
CA TRP A 152 6.89 28.14 -27.12
C TRP A 152 8.19 27.33 -27.12
N ALA A 153 9.23 27.81 -27.80
CA ALA A 153 10.56 27.21 -27.73
C ALA A 153 11.12 27.28 -26.31
N ALA A 154 10.99 28.42 -25.62
CA ALA A 154 11.40 28.57 -24.22
C ALA A 154 10.64 27.62 -23.27
N MET A 155 9.35 27.35 -23.53
CA MET A 155 8.61 26.31 -22.78
C MET A 155 9.24 24.92 -22.94
N LEU A 156 9.62 24.55 -24.17
CA LEU A 156 10.24 23.26 -24.45
C LEU A 156 11.65 23.16 -23.85
N THR A 157 12.46 24.21 -23.98
CA THR A 157 13.78 24.30 -23.33
C THR A 157 13.64 24.21 -21.81
N GLY A 158 12.70 24.95 -21.21
CA GLY A 158 12.42 24.86 -19.78
C GLY A 158 12.03 23.45 -19.34
N ALA A 159 11.23 22.74 -20.15
CA ALA A 159 10.84 21.35 -19.92
C ALA A 159 12.02 20.38 -19.98
N ASP A 160 12.91 20.50 -20.97
CA ASP A 160 14.12 19.69 -21.08
C ASP A 160 15.09 19.95 -19.92
N LEU A 161 15.20 21.20 -19.45
CA LEU A 161 16.06 21.57 -18.33
C LEU A 161 15.52 21.13 -16.95
N PHE A 162 14.22 20.82 -16.84
CA PHE A 162 13.53 20.63 -15.57
C PHE A 162 13.98 19.39 -14.78
N ASP A 163 14.40 18.34 -15.48
CA ASP A 163 14.79 17.06 -14.88
C ASP A 163 16.30 16.86 -14.74
N LEU A 164 17.11 17.88 -15.07
CA LEU A 164 18.57 17.79 -15.03
C LEU A 164 19.06 17.32 -13.64
N GLY A 165 20.03 16.40 -13.63
CA GLY A 165 20.69 15.90 -12.42
C GLY A 165 21.82 16.81 -11.91
N ILE A 166 21.62 18.12 -11.99
CA ILE A 166 22.47 19.14 -11.35
C ILE A 166 21.81 19.63 -10.05
N SER A 167 22.51 20.48 -9.29
CA SER A 167 21.95 21.03 -8.04
C SER A 167 20.62 21.75 -8.28
N GLU A 168 19.67 21.59 -7.36
CA GLU A 168 18.32 22.15 -7.52
C GLU A 168 18.34 23.67 -7.72
N SER A 169 19.17 24.39 -6.96
CA SER A 169 19.30 25.85 -7.08
C SER A 169 19.79 26.28 -8.47
N GLU A 170 20.78 25.58 -9.04
CA GLU A 170 21.26 25.85 -10.39
C GLU A 170 20.20 25.51 -11.44
N ARG A 171 19.54 24.35 -11.29
CA ARG A 171 18.49 23.90 -12.21
C ARG A 171 17.31 24.86 -12.23
N PHE A 172 16.77 25.22 -11.06
CA PHE A 172 15.64 26.14 -10.95
C PHE A 172 16.00 27.53 -11.47
N ARG A 173 17.24 28.00 -11.32
CA ARG A 173 17.67 29.26 -11.95
C ARG A 173 17.57 29.19 -13.47
N LYS A 174 18.02 28.10 -14.10
CA LYS A 174 17.94 27.90 -15.56
C LYS A 174 16.49 27.83 -16.03
N VAL A 175 15.66 27.02 -15.36
CA VAL A 175 14.22 26.90 -15.66
C VAL A 175 13.53 28.26 -15.53
N GLN A 176 13.79 29.02 -14.47
CA GLN A 176 13.21 30.34 -14.25
C GLN A 176 13.54 31.35 -15.37
N THR A 177 14.76 31.30 -15.93
CA THR A 177 15.14 32.13 -17.07
C THR A 177 14.28 31.83 -18.29
N GLU A 178 14.08 30.55 -18.60
CA GLU A 178 13.23 30.13 -19.73
C GLU A 178 11.75 30.46 -19.49
N LEU A 179 11.24 30.26 -18.26
CA LEU A 179 9.86 30.61 -17.91
C LEU A 179 9.58 32.11 -18.04
N THR A 180 10.57 32.97 -17.76
CA THR A 180 10.45 34.42 -17.95
C THR A 180 10.19 34.76 -19.43
N VAL A 181 10.87 34.07 -20.35
CA VAL A 181 10.65 34.22 -21.80
C VAL A 181 9.31 33.59 -22.22
N ALA A 182 9.01 32.38 -21.75
CA ALA A 182 7.79 31.65 -22.10
C ALA A 182 6.52 32.43 -21.73
N PHE A 183 6.47 32.99 -20.51
CA PHE A 183 5.33 33.72 -20.00
C PHE A 183 5.35 35.21 -20.37
N ASN A 184 6.45 35.70 -20.94
CA ASN A 184 6.64 37.10 -21.29
C ASN A 184 6.42 38.05 -20.08
N ARG A 185 6.83 37.59 -18.89
CA ARG A 185 6.76 38.31 -17.62
C ARG A 185 7.86 37.79 -16.68
N PRO A 186 8.31 38.56 -15.68
CA PRO A 186 9.18 38.03 -14.64
C PRO A 186 8.58 36.75 -14.04
N SER A 187 9.41 35.73 -13.90
CA SER A 187 9.03 34.47 -13.27
C SER A 187 9.97 34.18 -12.10
N LYS A 188 9.41 33.74 -10.98
CA LYS A 188 10.11 33.34 -9.76
C LYS A 188 9.59 31.99 -9.32
N LEU A 189 10.52 31.12 -8.95
CA LEU A 189 10.21 29.78 -8.45
C LEU A 189 10.28 29.73 -6.92
N PHE A 190 9.30 29.09 -6.32
CA PHE A 190 9.16 28.94 -4.86
C PHE A 190 8.90 27.48 -4.50
N ARG A 191 9.82 26.83 -3.78
CA ARG A 191 9.72 25.40 -3.41
C ARG A 191 9.33 25.28 -1.94
N VAL A 192 8.24 24.57 -1.65
CA VAL A 192 7.79 24.23 -0.28
C VAL A 192 7.98 22.75 -0.02
N ARG A 193 8.86 22.39 0.91
CA ARG A 193 9.08 20.98 1.26
C ARG A 193 8.47 20.62 2.60
N VAL A 194 8.13 19.34 2.74
CA VAL A 194 7.76 18.70 4.00
C VAL A 194 8.90 17.80 4.49
N SER A 195 9.18 17.81 5.79
CA SER A 195 10.22 16.97 6.39
C SER A 195 9.80 15.51 6.60
N GLU A 196 8.48 15.26 6.71
CA GLU A 196 7.89 13.95 7.01
C GLU A 196 6.47 13.85 6.45
N ASP A 197 6.03 12.63 6.15
CA ASP A 197 4.65 12.35 5.75
C ASP A 197 3.92 11.57 6.83
N ARG A 198 2.83 12.16 7.34
CA ARG A 198 1.93 11.59 8.37
C ARG A 198 0.54 11.29 7.79
N GLY A 199 0.45 11.13 6.47
CA GLY A 199 -0.76 10.83 5.73
C GLY A 199 -1.71 12.02 5.61
N TYR A 200 -2.96 11.83 6.02
CA TYR A 200 -4.02 12.81 5.76
C TYR A 200 -3.74 14.19 6.34
N ILE A 201 -3.06 14.26 7.49
CA ILE A 201 -2.73 15.55 8.11
C ILE A 201 -1.73 16.35 7.25
N THR A 202 -0.75 15.67 6.63
CA THR A 202 0.24 16.26 5.71
C THR A 202 -0.42 16.68 4.40
N ALA A 203 -1.34 15.87 3.87
CA ALA A 203 -2.13 16.24 2.69
C ALA A 203 -2.95 17.51 2.91
N LEU A 204 -3.61 17.66 4.07
CA LEU A 204 -4.31 18.89 4.43
C LEU A 204 -3.37 20.08 4.60
N LEU A 205 -2.15 19.87 5.11
CA LEU A 205 -1.14 20.92 5.26
C LEU A 205 -0.69 21.46 3.91
N LEU A 206 -0.34 20.56 2.98
CA LEU A 206 0.04 20.95 1.62
C LEU A 206 -1.11 21.66 0.90
N GLY A 207 -2.35 21.21 1.06
CA GLY A 207 -3.51 21.89 0.49
C GLY A 207 -3.78 23.26 1.12
N ALA A 208 -3.44 23.47 2.41
CA ALA A 208 -3.48 24.78 3.04
C ALA A 208 -2.37 25.71 2.52
N CYS A 209 -1.18 25.16 2.29
CA CYS A 209 -0.06 25.89 1.68
C CYS A 209 -0.41 26.36 0.27
N GLU A 210 -0.94 25.47 -0.57
CA GLU A 210 -1.37 25.80 -1.92
C GLU A 210 -2.40 26.93 -1.91
N GLU A 211 -3.44 26.84 -1.07
CA GLU A 211 -4.49 27.86 -0.96
C GLU A 211 -3.94 29.22 -0.53
N VAL A 212 -3.04 29.25 0.46
CA VAL A 212 -2.41 30.51 0.90
C VAL A 212 -1.53 31.07 -0.21
N LEU A 213 -0.63 30.28 -0.80
CA LEU A 213 0.30 30.76 -1.82
C LEU A 213 -0.42 31.27 -3.08
N GLN A 214 -1.55 30.66 -3.46
CA GLN A 214 -2.40 31.16 -4.54
C GLN A 214 -2.92 32.59 -4.28
N LYS A 215 -3.24 32.95 -3.02
CA LYS A 215 -3.64 34.33 -2.67
C LYS A 215 -2.52 35.34 -2.91
N TYR A 216 -1.26 34.89 -2.87
CA TYR A 216 -0.07 35.69 -3.17
C TYR A 216 0.36 35.58 -4.64
N GLY A 217 -0.48 35.04 -5.53
CA GLY A 217 -0.22 34.98 -6.97
C GLY A 217 0.75 33.88 -7.40
N LEU A 218 1.01 32.89 -6.54
CA LEU A 218 1.82 31.72 -6.85
C LEU A 218 0.94 30.57 -7.35
N THR A 219 1.29 30.00 -8.51
CA THR A 219 0.59 28.88 -9.13
C THR A 219 1.43 27.62 -9.06
N THR A 220 0.82 26.48 -8.75
CA THR A 220 1.50 25.18 -8.69
C THR A 220 2.05 24.81 -10.07
N LEU A 221 3.38 24.68 -10.16
CA LEU A 221 4.10 24.35 -11.38
C LEU A 221 4.39 22.84 -11.47
N ALA A 222 4.79 22.22 -10.36
CA ALA A 222 5.09 20.80 -10.32
C ALA A 222 5.01 20.25 -8.88
N ILE A 223 4.68 18.96 -8.77
CA ILE A 223 4.51 18.25 -7.51
C ILE A 223 5.62 17.22 -7.36
N PHE A 224 6.15 17.11 -6.15
CA PHE A 224 7.20 16.18 -5.75
C PHE A 224 6.72 15.38 -4.54
N PRO A 225 7.25 14.17 -4.29
CA PRO A 225 6.93 13.41 -3.08
C PRO A 225 7.09 14.22 -1.78
N ASP A 226 8.09 15.12 -1.74
CA ASP A 226 8.41 15.96 -0.60
C ASP A 226 7.77 17.36 -0.66
N GLY A 227 6.78 17.60 -1.51
CA GLY A 227 6.01 18.86 -1.54
C GLY A 227 5.89 19.47 -2.94
N GLU A 228 5.78 20.80 -3.04
CA GLU A 228 5.43 21.46 -4.31
C GLU A 228 6.37 22.59 -4.75
N LEU A 229 6.44 22.79 -6.06
CA LEU A 229 7.10 23.91 -6.70
C LEU A 229 6.04 24.83 -7.28
N PHE A 230 6.11 26.11 -6.92
CA PHE A 230 5.22 27.16 -7.38
C PHE A 230 5.96 28.16 -8.27
N GLU A 231 5.20 28.83 -9.14
CA GLU A 231 5.65 29.90 -10.02
C GLU A 231 4.80 31.15 -9.82
N GLY A 232 5.42 32.33 -9.80
CA GLY A 232 4.72 33.61 -9.85
C GLY A 232 5.66 34.77 -10.16
N GLU A 233 5.11 35.97 -10.34
CA GLU A 233 5.91 37.15 -10.71
C GLU A 233 6.82 37.64 -9.58
N THR A 234 6.34 37.51 -8.34
CA THR A 234 7.02 37.96 -7.13
C THR A 234 6.93 36.89 -6.05
N LEU A 235 7.88 36.92 -5.12
CA LEU A 235 7.87 36.03 -3.96
C LEU A 235 7.27 36.77 -2.75
N PRO A 236 6.51 36.07 -1.88
CA PRO A 236 6.04 36.64 -0.62
C PRO A 236 7.21 37.15 0.23
N THR A 237 7.07 38.34 0.81
CA THR A 237 8.06 38.96 1.71
C THR A 237 7.70 38.86 3.19
N VAL A 238 6.51 38.33 3.49
CA VAL A 238 5.96 38.13 4.83
C VAL A 238 6.13 36.67 5.26
N ASP A 239 6.22 36.43 6.56
CA ASP A 239 6.16 35.07 7.11
C ASP A 239 4.72 34.54 7.00
N LEU A 240 4.55 33.46 6.25
CA LEU A 240 3.25 32.84 5.97
C LEU A 240 2.86 31.76 6.99
N THR A 241 3.74 31.45 7.96
CA THR A 241 3.53 30.37 8.94
C THR A 241 2.18 30.46 9.63
N MET A 242 1.83 31.64 10.15
CA MET A 242 0.56 31.83 10.87
C MET A 242 -0.66 31.70 9.96
N GLU A 243 -0.60 32.21 8.73
CA GLU A 243 -1.71 32.14 7.78
C GLU A 243 -1.94 30.71 7.30
N ILE A 244 -0.86 29.98 7.03
CA ILE A 244 -0.89 28.55 6.68
C ILE A 244 -1.43 27.74 7.85
N ALA A 245 -0.98 28.00 9.08
CA ALA A 245 -1.46 27.34 10.30
C ALA A 245 -2.96 27.54 10.50
N ALA A 246 -3.47 28.77 10.31
CA ALA A 246 -4.89 29.07 10.43
C ALA A 246 -5.72 28.35 9.36
N CYS A 247 -5.25 28.36 8.10
CA CYS A 247 -5.91 27.63 7.02
C CYS A 247 -5.91 26.11 7.27
N TRP A 248 -4.79 25.56 7.73
CA TRP A 248 -4.64 24.13 8.03
C TRP A 248 -5.54 23.68 9.18
N GLN A 249 -5.56 24.44 10.28
CA GLN A 249 -6.48 24.22 11.41
C GLN A 249 -7.94 24.22 10.93
N GLY A 250 -8.34 25.22 10.13
CA GLY A 250 -9.70 25.28 9.56
C GLY A 250 -10.06 24.06 8.70
N LYS A 251 -9.11 23.55 7.90
CA LYS A 251 -9.30 22.30 7.13
C LYS A 251 -9.45 21.09 8.04
N ILE A 252 -8.61 20.96 9.08
CA ILE A 252 -8.70 19.88 10.09
C ILE A 252 -10.07 19.93 10.77
N ASP A 253 -10.49 21.11 11.23
CA ASP A 253 -11.77 21.29 11.92
C ASP A 253 -12.95 20.93 11.03
N GLY A 254 -12.92 21.33 9.75
CA GLY A 254 -13.93 20.93 8.77
C GLY A 254 -13.98 19.41 8.50
N VAL A 255 -12.92 18.64 8.79
CA VAL A 255 -12.96 17.18 8.73
C VAL A 255 -13.80 16.60 9.86
N PHE A 256 -13.47 17.00 11.08
CA PHE A 256 -14.12 16.53 12.28
C PHE A 256 -15.58 17.03 12.38
N GLY A 257 -15.87 18.25 11.90
CA GLY A 257 -17.20 18.85 11.98
C GLY A 257 -18.24 18.03 11.23
N ASN A 258 -17.92 17.60 10.02
CA ASN A 258 -18.83 16.75 9.23
C ASN A 258 -18.82 15.27 9.68
N ASN A 259 -18.15 14.92 10.78
CA ASN A 259 -18.04 13.57 11.32
C ASN A 259 -18.35 13.51 12.83
N ILE A 260 -19.09 14.48 13.38
CA ILE A 260 -19.44 14.51 14.81
C ILE A 260 -20.12 13.21 15.27
N GLU A 261 -20.94 12.58 14.41
CA GLU A 261 -21.54 11.26 14.68
C GLU A 261 -20.52 10.17 15.01
N ARG A 262 -19.31 10.24 14.43
CA ARG A 262 -18.22 9.29 14.70
C ARG A 262 -17.39 9.70 15.91
N LEU A 263 -17.50 10.92 16.41
CA LEU A 263 -16.82 11.39 17.62
C LEU A 263 -17.65 11.17 18.89
N VAL A 264 -18.96 10.98 18.74
CA VAL A 264 -19.89 10.61 19.79
C VAL A 264 -20.21 9.11 19.66
N ARG A 265 -19.70 8.27 20.57
CA ARG A 265 -19.80 6.81 20.44
C ARG A 265 -20.45 6.12 21.62
N ALA A 266 -21.38 5.21 21.33
CA ALA A 266 -21.89 4.28 22.33
C ALA A 266 -20.90 3.13 22.59
N THR A 267 -20.44 2.99 23.83
CA THR A 267 -19.56 1.90 24.27
C THR A 267 -20.26 1.02 25.32
N LYS A 268 -19.60 -0.07 25.75
CA LYS A 268 -20.07 -0.88 26.91
C LYS A 268 -20.16 -0.04 28.19
N ASP A 269 -19.35 1.01 28.29
CA ASP A 269 -19.21 1.85 29.48
C ASP A 269 -20.16 3.06 29.47
N GLY A 270 -20.91 3.28 28.40
CA GLY A 270 -21.78 4.45 28.20
C GLY A 270 -21.47 5.17 26.88
N ILE A 271 -22.17 6.28 26.63
CA ILE A 271 -21.87 7.17 25.49
C ILE A 271 -20.66 8.03 25.85
N LYS A 272 -19.62 7.99 25.02
CA LYS A 272 -18.40 8.78 25.16
C LYS A 272 -18.38 9.89 24.12
N ILE A 273 -17.90 11.07 24.52
CA ILE A 273 -17.94 12.30 23.72
C ILE A 273 -16.52 12.85 23.65
N ALA A 274 -15.92 12.85 22.46
CA ALA A 274 -14.58 13.38 22.28
C ALA A 274 -14.54 14.92 22.44
N GLN A 275 -13.45 15.44 23.00
CA GLN A 275 -13.26 16.90 23.18
C GLN A 275 -13.35 17.66 21.85
N SER A 276 -12.80 17.10 20.78
CA SER A 276 -12.82 17.71 19.45
C SER A 276 -14.24 17.89 18.90
N ALA A 277 -15.21 17.05 19.29
CA ALA A 277 -16.60 17.22 18.86
C ALA A 277 -17.25 18.45 19.51
N ILE A 278 -16.93 18.69 20.79
CA ILE A 278 -17.47 19.81 21.58
C ILE A 278 -16.92 21.15 21.09
N GLN A 279 -15.64 21.18 20.72
CA GLN A 279 -14.99 22.37 20.17
C GLN A 279 -15.67 22.86 18.89
N GLN A 280 -16.29 21.96 18.13
CA GLN A 280 -16.83 22.26 16.81
C GLN A 280 -18.29 22.68 16.83
N ASN A 281 -19.17 21.79 17.30
CA ASN A 281 -20.59 22.08 17.32
C ASN A 281 -21.26 21.35 18.48
N VAL A 282 -21.49 22.11 19.56
CA VAL A 282 -22.16 21.62 20.76
C VAL A 282 -23.55 21.09 20.46
N GLU A 283 -24.33 21.77 19.62
CA GLU A 283 -25.71 21.38 19.32
C GLU A 283 -25.75 20.06 18.54
N GLU A 284 -24.87 19.89 17.56
CA GLU A 284 -24.80 18.65 16.79
C GLU A 284 -24.32 17.46 17.64
N VAL A 285 -23.43 17.68 18.60
CA VAL A 285 -23.05 16.67 19.59
C VAL A 285 -24.27 16.24 20.42
N LEU A 286 -25.07 17.20 20.89
CA LEU A 286 -26.28 16.91 21.68
C LEU A 286 -27.30 16.11 20.86
N LEU A 287 -27.53 16.47 19.58
CA LEU A 287 -28.39 15.71 18.67
C LEU A 287 -27.92 14.26 18.49
N ASN A 288 -26.61 14.05 18.35
CA ASN A 288 -26.02 12.73 18.22
C ASN A 288 -26.17 11.88 19.50
N VAL A 289 -26.00 12.51 20.67
CA VAL A 289 -26.28 11.83 21.95
C VAL A 289 -27.75 11.40 22.01
N GLN A 290 -28.69 12.27 21.66
CA GLN A 290 -30.11 11.92 21.61
C GLN A 290 -30.40 10.74 20.68
N ALA A 291 -29.85 10.76 19.46
CA ALA A 291 -30.02 9.67 18.49
C ALA A 291 -29.48 8.32 19.03
N LEU A 292 -28.34 8.33 19.75
CA LEU A 292 -27.80 7.13 20.39
C LEU A 292 -28.66 6.66 21.57
N LEU A 293 -29.24 7.57 22.34
CA LEU A 293 -30.16 7.24 23.42
C LEU A 293 -31.44 6.59 22.90
N GLU A 294 -32.00 7.10 21.79
CA GLU A 294 -33.13 6.47 21.10
C GLU A 294 -32.78 5.07 20.57
N LYS A 295 -31.56 4.89 20.05
CA LYS A 295 -31.08 3.55 19.67
C LYS A 295 -30.94 2.60 20.87
N LYS A 296 -30.51 3.10 22.03
CA LYS A 296 -30.43 2.33 23.28
C LYS A 296 -31.82 1.99 23.83
N LYS A 297 -32.77 2.92 23.73
CA LYS A 297 -34.18 2.72 24.02
C LYS A 297 -34.78 1.57 23.20
N ALA A 298 -34.56 1.59 21.89
CA ALA A 298 -35.02 0.52 20.98
C ALA A 298 -34.37 -0.84 21.27
N GLY A 299 -33.17 -0.85 21.85
CA GLY A 299 -32.43 -2.06 22.23
C GLY A 299 -32.74 -2.62 23.62
N PHE A 300 -33.73 -2.07 24.33
CA PHE A 300 -34.10 -2.45 25.70
C PHE A 300 -34.46 -3.94 25.83
N LYS A 301 -33.88 -4.62 26.83
CA LYS A 301 -34.17 -6.02 27.17
C LYS A 301 -34.24 -6.18 28.69
N ALA A 302 -35.45 -6.40 29.22
CA ALA A 302 -35.71 -6.47 30.67
C ALA A 302 -34.80 -7.48 31.40
N ASP A 303 -34.61 -8.68 30.86
CA ASP A 303 -33.80 -9.73 31.51
C ASP A 303 -32.33 -9.32 31.69
N LYS A 304 -31.76 -8.56 30.75
CA LYS A 304 -30.36 -8.12 30.83
C LYS A 304 -30.21 -7.00 31.86
N ILE A 305 -31.17 -6.08 31.88
CA ILE A 305 -31.16 -4.92 32.76
C ILE A 305 -31.44 -5.34 34.20
N ASN A 306 -32.35 -6.29 34.43
CA ASN A 306 -32.60 -6.86 35.75
C ASN A 306 -31.36 -7.52 36.36
N LYS A 307 -30.51 -8.16 35.53
CA LYS A 307 -29.21 -8.69 35.99
C LYS A 307 -28.24 -7.58 36.41
N ASP A 308 -28.19 -6.48 35.66
CA ASP A 308 -27.35 -5.33 36.00
C ASP A 308 -27.88 -4.62 37.26
N ILE A 309 -29.20 -4.45 37.40
CA ILE A 309 -29.85 -3.90 38.61
C ILE A 309 -29.52 -4.75 39.84
N ALA A 310 -29.69 -6.07 39.75
CA ALA A 310 -29.37 -6.98 40.85
C ALA A 310 -27.88 -6.88 41.23
N LYS A 311 -26.98 -6.98 40.24
CA LYS A 311 -25.54 -6.86 40.48
C LYS A 311 -25.15 -5.57 41.20
N TRP A 312 -25.64 -4.42 40.72
CA TRP A 312 -25.26 -3.12 41.29
C TRP A 312 -26.02 -2.78 42.57
N GLY A 313 -27.21 -3.36 42.78
CA GLY A 313 -27.93 -3.33 44.05
C GLY A 313 -27.23 -4.14 45.13
N ASP A 314 -26.84 -5.39 44.83
CA ASP A 314 -26.10 -6.26 45.74
C ASP A 314 -24.75 -5.64 46.15
N THR A 315 -24.08 -4.98 45.20
CA THR A 315 -22.81 -4.28 45.45
C THR A 315 -22.99 -3.07 46.40
N ALA A 316 -24.15 -2.40 46.35
CA ALA A 316 -24.45 -1.27 47.23
C ALA A 316 -24.95 -1.70 48.62
N GLY A 317 -25.50 -2.93 48.73
CA GLY A 317 -26.05 -3.51 49.96
C GLY A 317 -27.56 -3.34 50.08
N ALA A 318 -28.23 -4.30 50.74
CA ALA A 318 -29.69 -4.33 50.88
C ALA A 318 -30.24 -3.05 51.55
N ASP A 319 -29.58 -2.58 52.61
CA ASP A 319 -29.95 -1.35 53.31
C ASP A 319 -29.92 -0.12 52.39
N ALA A 320 -28.97 -0.06 51.44
CA ALA A 320 -28.88 1.05 50.50
C ALA A 320 -30.03 1.02 49.47
N VAL A 321 -30.48 -0.17 49.06
CA VAL A 321 -31.61 -0.35 48.16
C VAL A 321 -32.93 0.01 48.85
N GLU A 322 -33.12 -0.40 50.10
CA GLU A 322 -34.31 -0.04 50.90
C GLU A 322 -34.37 1.48 51.16
N ASN A 323 -33.24 2.09 51.54
CA ASN A 323 -33.16 3.53 51.76
C ASN A 323 -33.41 4.34 50.47
N ALA A 324 -32.92 3.86 49.32
CA ALA A 324 -33.21 4.46 48.02
C ALA A 324 -34.69 4.36 47.65
N ALA A 325 -35.31 3.19 47.85
CA ALA A 325 -36.74 3.00 47.60
C ALA A 325 -37.62 3.89 48.50
N ALA A 326 -37.23 4.09 49.76
CA ALA A 326 -37.95 4.93 50.73
C ALA A 326 -38.05 6.41 50.30
N VAL A 327 -37.10 6.90 49.49
CA VAL A 327 -37.11 8.26 48.93
C VAL A 327 -37.54 8.30 47.45
N GLY A 328 -38.13 7.22 46.94
CA GLY A 328 -38.71 7.13 45.60
C GLY A 328 -37.72 6.82 44.47
N LEU A 329 -36.49 6.39 44.79
CA LEU A 329 -35.50 5.94 43.80
C LEU A 329 -35.71 4.47 43.49
N LEU A 330 -36.58 4.19 42.50
CA LEU A 330 -36.84 2.85 42.03
C LEU A 330 -35.98 2.52 40.82
N ALA A 331 -35.56 1.26 40.71
CA ALA A 331 -34.79 0.79 39.57
C ALA A 331 -35.58 0.92 38.26
N VAL A 332 -34.87 1.14 37.15
CA VAL A 332 -35.46 1.24 35.80
C VAL A 332 -36.28 0.00 35.42
N GLY A 333 -37.49 0.22 34.90
CA GLY A 333 -38.42 -0.82 34.46
C GLY A 333 -38.94 -0.64 33.03
N SER A 334 -38.75 0.52 32.40
CA SER A 334 -39.17 0.79 31.02
C SER A 334 -38.00 1.15 30.09
N ALA A 335 -38.27 1.11 28.78
CA ALA A 335 -37.31 1.52 27.76
C ALA A 335 -36.96 3.01 27.87
N GLU A 336 -37.95 3.86 28.16
CA GLU A 336 -37.81 5.29 28.42
C GLU A 336 -36.91 5.56 29.62
N GLU A 337 -37.16 4.87 30.74
CA GLU A 337 -36.34 5.00 31.96
C GLU A 337 -34.91 4.52 31.72
N PHE A 338 -34.71 3.47 30.92
CA PHE A 338 -33.38 3.01 30.54
C PHE A 338 -32.61 4.00 29.66
N ALA A 339 -33.28 4.70 28.75
CA ALA A 339 -32.66 5.76 27.96
C ALA A 339 -32.19 6.92 28.86
N ILE A 340 -33.00 7.32 29.85
CA ILE A 340 -32.63 8.32 30.86
C ILE A 340 -31.42 7.83 31.68
N ALA A 341 -31.38 6.56 32.09
CA ALA A 341 -30.24 5.99 32.79
C ALA A 341 -28.94 6.05 31.96
N GLU A 342 -28.99 5.68 30.67
CA GLU A 342 -27.81 5.79 29.80
C GLU A 342 -27.42 7.25 29.52
N GLY A 343 -28.37 8.19 29.54
CA GLY A 343 -28.10 9.63 29.44
C GLY A 343 -27.43 10.21 30.69
N LEU A 344 -27.90 9.85 31.89
CA LEU A 344 -27.25 10.20 33.16
C LEU A 344 -25.81 9.66 33.22
N LYS A 345 -25.61 8.45 32.70
CA LYS A 345 -24.29 7.84 32.58
C LYS A 345 -23.38 8.60 31.60
N ALA A 346 -23.92 9.09 30.49
CA ALA A 346 -23.20 9.93 29.54
C ALA A 346 -22.76 11.26 30.18
N ALA A 347 -23.66 11.92 30.92
CA ALA A 347 -23.33 13.15 31.67
C ALA A 347 -22.24 12.90 32.71
N TYR A 348 -22.32 11.78 33.46
CA TYR A 348 -21.29 11.39 34.41
C TYR A 348 -19.93 11.24 33.74
N LEU A 349 -19.85 10.53 32.61
CA LEU A 349 -18.61 10.37 31.86
C LEU A 349 -18.05 11.71 31.36
N SER A 350 -18.91 12.60 30.84
CA SER A 350 -18.48 13.90 30.33
C SER A 350 -17.89 14.79 31.43
N TYR A 351 -18.53 14.86 32.60
CA TYR A 351 -17.99 15.61 33.75
C TYR A 351 -16.71 15.02 34.32
N ARG A 352 -16.55 13.69 34.27
CA ARG A 352 -15.32 13.01 34.67
C ARG A 352 -14.16 13.36 33.74
N GLU A 353 -14.42 13.53 32.45
CA GLU A 353 -13.44 14.05 31.48
C GLU A 353 -13.12 15.53 31.71
N ALA A 354 -14.06 16.31 32.26
CA ALA A 354 -13.84 17.70 32.70
C ALA A 354 -13.00 17.83 33.99
N GLY A 355 -12.46 16.74 34.53
CA GLY A 355 -11.63 16.75 35.73
C GLY A 355 -12.38 16.87 37.06
N ILE A 356 -13.71 16.78 37.06
CA ILE A 356 -14.52 16.93 38.28
C ILE A 356 -14.42 15.69 39.19
N ASN A 357 -14.35 15.92 40.50
CA ASN A 357 -14.34 14.88 41.52
C ASN A 357 -15.63 14.02 41.44
N PRO A 358 -15.57 12.68 41.48
CA PRO A 358 -16.75 11.81 41.32
C PRO A 358 -17.94 12.16 42.22
N LYS A 359 -17.69 12.70 43.42
CA LYS A 359 -18.75 13.11 44.36
C LYS A 359 -19.50 14.35 43.86
N GLU A 360 -18.75 15.35 43.42
CA GLU A 360 -19.28 16.63 42.90
C GLU A 360 -20.00 16.46 41.56
N VAL A 361 -19.59 15.46 40.74
CA VAL A 361 -20.26 15.15 39.47
C VAL A 361 -21.75 14.87 39.68
N TRP A 362 -22.09 14.05 40.68
CA TRP A 362 -23.49 13.70 40.93
C TRP A 362 -24.29 14.82 41.59
N ASP A 363 -23.63 15.77 42.25
CA ASP A 363 -24.28 16.97 42.77
C ASP A 363 -24.74 17.87 41.61
N LYS A 364 -23.84 18.10 40.63
CA LYS A 364 -24.16 18.83 39.39
C LYS A 364 -25.22 18.13 38.53
N ILE A 365 -25.12 16.82 38.35
CA ILE A 365 -26.14 16.06 37.62
C ILE A 365 -27.49 16.20 38.33
N SER A 366 -27.53 16.03 39.65
CA SER A 366 -28.77 16.07 40.42
C SER A 366 -29.47 17.43 40.37
N SER A 367 -28.72 18.53 40.39
CA SER A 367 -29.29 19.88 40.23
C SER A 367 -29.95 20.08 38.87
N HIS A 368 -29.34 19.54 37.81
CA HIS A 368 -29.87 19.67 36.45
C HIS A 368 -31.05 18.76 36.15
N VAL A 369 -31.04 17.53 36.67
CA VAL A 369 -32.12 16.57 36.42
C VAL A 369 -33.27 16.62 37.43
N GLY A 370 -33.13 17.43 38.49
CA GLY A 370 -34.17 17.65 39.50
C GLY A 370 -34.25 16.56 40.58
N ILE A 371 -33.11 15.95 40.93
CA ILE A 371 -33.02 14.99 42.03
C ILE A 371 -32.84 15.78 43.35
N SER A 372 -33.70 15.51 44.33
CA SER A 372 -33.65 16.20 45.64
C SER A 372 -32.40 15.85 46.45
N GLN A 373 -32.03 16.68 47.43
CA GLN A 373 -30.87 16.43 48.29
C GLN A 373 -30.99 15.10 49.08
N GLN A 374 -32.21 14.74 49.50
CA GLN A 374 -32.48 13.46 50.18
C GLN A 374 -32.25 12.27 49.23
N GLN A 375 -32.73 12.37 47.99
CA GLN A 375 -32.49 11.35 46.97
C GLN A 375 -31.01 11.26 46.56
N ARG A 376 -30.34 12.41 46.42
CA ARG A 376 -28.90 12.48 46.13
C ARG A 376 -28.08 11.76 47.19
N ALA A 377 -28.40 11.94 48.47
CA ALA A 377 -27.72 11.23 49.57
C ALA A 377 -27.99 9.71 49.50
N ALA A 378 -29.22 9.31 49.17
CA ALA A 378 -29.61 7.90 49.11
C ALA A 378 -28.96 7.11 47.96
N ILE A 379 -28.61 7.76 46.83
CA ILE A 379 -27.86 7.10 45.73
C ILE A 379 -26.34 7.03 45.95
N GLU A 380 -25.78 7.73 46.94
CA GLU A 380 -24.32 7.78 47.16
C GLU A 380 -23.65 6.39 47.35
N PRO A 381 -24.26 5.40 48.04
CA PRO A 381 -23.68 4.06 48.19
C PRO A 381 -23.54 3.28 46.87
N PHE A 382 -24.30 3.64 45.83
CA PHE A 382 -24.25 2.95 44.55
C PHE A 382 -23.04 3.38 43.72
N ASN A 383 -22.57 2.50 42.84
CA ASN A 383 -21.50 2.81 41.90
C ASN A 383 -21.85 4.03 41.04
N GLY A 384 -20.98 5.04 41.02
CA GLY A 384 -21.22 6.33 40.37
C GLY A 384 -21.52 6.28 38.87
N GLN A 385 -20.99 5.29 38.15
CA GLN A 385 -21.17 5.18 36.69
C GLN A 385 -22.28 4.21 36.31
N TYR A 386 -22.44 3.09 37.02
CA TYR A 386 -23.35 2.03 36.60
C TYR A 386 -24.57 1.89 37.50
N GLY A 387 -24.40 2.00 38.82
CA GLY A 387 -25.47 1.81 39.79
C GLY A 387 -26.37 3.05 39.89
N ARG A 388 -25.78 4.22 40.16
CA ARG A 388 -26.53 5.47 40.35
C ARG A 388 -27.48 5.80 39.20
N PRO A 389 -27.10 5.70 37.90
CA PRO A 389 -28.04 5.96 36.82
C PRO A 389 -29.25 5.03 36.78
N LEU A 390 -29.08 3.73 37.13
CA LEU A 390 -30.16 2.73 37.08
C LEU A 390 -31.22 2.95 38.16
N PHE A 391 -30.87 3.55 39.30
CA PHE A 391 -31.80 3.84 40.39
C PHE A 391 -32.27 5.30 40.40
N ALA A 392 -31.54 6.22 39.76
CA ALA A 392 -31.87 7.64 39.69
C ALA A 392 -32.80 8.01 38.52
N ALA A 393 -32.80 7.24 37.43
CA ALA A 393 -33.49 7.61 36.18
C ALA A 393 -34.98 7.90 36.36
N LYS A 394 -35.68 7.14 37.21
CA LYS A 394 -37.11 7.36 37.47
C LYS A 394 -37.39 8.63 38.27
N ALA A 395 -36.44 9.06 39.11
CA ALA A 395 -36.56 10.25 39.95
C ALA A 395 -36.10 11.53 39.25
N ALA A 396 -35.53 11.44 38.05
CA ALA A 396 -35.08 12.58 37.24
C ALA A 396 -36.29 13.35 36.66
N GLN A 397 -36.80 14.34 37.40
CA GLN A 397 -38.00 15.11 37.06
C GLN A 397 -37.90 15.85 35.71
N LYS A 398 -36.70 16.35 35.37
CA LYS A 398 -36.44 17.04 34.10
C LYS A 398 -36.04 16.09 32.96
N GLY A 399 -35.98 14.78 33.23
CA GLY A 399 -35.75 13.74 32.22
C GLY A 399 -34.56 14.01 31.29
N LEU A 400 -34.79 13.83 29.98
CA LEU A 400 -33.79 14.02 28.94
C LEU A 400 -33.32 15.48 28.83
N GLU A 401 -34.22 16.46 29.01
CA GLU A 401 -33.89 17.88 28.92
C GLU A 401 -32.86 18.27 30.00
N GLY A 402 -33.06 17.81 31.24
CA GLY A 402 -32.08 18.02 32.31
C GLY A 402 -30.73 17.33 32.05
N ILE A 403 -30.72 16.19 31.36
CA ILE A 403 -29.47 15.52 30.96
C ILE A 403 -28.73 16.34 29.90
N LEU A 404 -29.45 16.92 28.93
CA LEU A 404 -28.85 17.76 27.89
C LEU A 404 -28.27 19.04 28.49
N GLU A 405 -28.96 19.67 29.45
CA GLU A 405 -28.43 20.82 30.19
C GLU A 405 -27.19 20.47 31.02
N ALA A 406 -27.20 19.31 31.69
CA ALA A 406 -26.02 18.80 32.38
C ALA A 406 -24.84 18.55 31.41
N LEU A 407 -25.12 18.06 30.20
CA LEU A 407 -24.11 17.91 29.15
C LEU A 407 -23.62 19.27 28.65
N ARG A 408 -24.49 20.24 28.40
CA ARG A 408 -24.12 21.62 28.01
C ARG A 408 -23.18 22.26 29.03
N GLU A 409 -23.51 22.19 30.32
CA GLU A 409 -22.60 22.70 31.36
C GLU A 409 -21.27 21.93 31.34
N SER A 410 -21.30 20.60 31.24
CA SER A 410 -20.06 19.81 31.18
C SER A 410 -19.18 20.20 29.97
N PHE A 411 -19.80 20.49 28.82
CA PHE A 411 -19.11 20.92 27.61
C PHE A 411 -18.51 22.31 27.77
N GLN A 412 -19.24 23.22 28.42
CA GLN A 412 -18.75 24.55 28.74
C GLN A 412 -17.54 24.48 29.67
N LEU A 413 -17.60 23.69 30.73
CA LEU A 413 -16.47 23.46 31.63
C LEU A 413 -15.26 22.86 30.91
N ARG A 414 -15.50 21.94 29.98
CA ARG A 414 -14.46 21.34 29.13
C ARG A 414 -13.88 22.33 28.12
N LYS A 415 -14.65 23.33 27.65
CA LYS A 415 -14.15 24.43 26.81
C LYS A 415 -13.35 25.43 27.64
N GLU A 416 -13.82 25.78 28.83
CA GLU A 416 -13.18 26.72 29.75
C GLU A 416 -11.86 26.16 30.31
N SER A 417 -11.79 24.85 30.58
CA SER A 417 -10.54 24.18 30.93
C SER A 417 -9.52 24.16 29.78
N THR A 418 -9.92 24.55 28.56
CA THR A 418 -9.07 24.65 27.37
C THR A 418 -9.01 26.05 26.74
N HIS A 419 -9.60 27.09 27.36
CA HIS A 419 -9.72 28.40 26.71
C HIS A 419 -8.41 29.23 26.72
N LYS A 420 -7.82 29.38 25.53
CA LYS A 420 -7.45 30.69 24.97
C LYS A 420 -8.64 31.22 24.14
N PRO A 421 -8.92 32.53 24.16
CA PRO A 421 -10.17 33.12 23.67
C PRO A 421 -10.30 33.13 22.14
N GLU A 422 -11.54 33.08 21.67
CA GLU A 422 -11.96 33.19 20.27
C GLU A 422 -11.63 34.58 19.67
N ILE A 423 -10.49 34.63 18.97
CA ILE A 423 -10.33 35.22 17.64
C ILE A 423 -9.58 34.14 16.86
N SER A 424 -9.93 33.89 15.60
CA SER A 424 -9.35 32.84 14.75
C SER A 424 -7.82 32.96 14.56
N GLU A 425 -7.05 32.65 15.60
CA GLU A 425 -5.62 32.39 15.59
C GLU A 425 -5.43 30.88 15.75
N ALA A 426 -4.62 30.26 14.88
CA ALA A 426 -4.27 28.86 15.02
C ALA A 426 -3.68 28.57 16.41
N SER A 427 -3.88 27.37 16.93
CA SER A 427 -3.26 26.98 18.20
C SER A 427 -1.73 27.08 18.11
N GLU A 428 -1.07 27.44 19.22
CA GLU A 428 0.40 27.54 19.28
C GLU A 428 1.08 26.24 18.86
N GLU A 429 0.47 25.09 19.18
CA GLU A 429 0.93 23.77 18.76
C GLU A 429 0.93 23.62 17.23
N ILE A 430 -0.14 24.07 16.57
CA ILE A 430 -0.27 23.98 15.11
C ILE A 430 0.68 24.96 14.42
N ILE A 431 0.85 26.17 14.95
CA ILE A 431 1.84 27.13 14.44
C ILE A 431 3.24 26.55 14.53
N ALA A 432 3.60 25.97 15.69
CA ALA A 432 4.90 25.32 15.89
C ALA A 432 5.09 24.10 14.97
N ALA A 433 4.03 23.32 14.74
CA ALA A 433 4.06 22.18 13.83
C ALA A 433 4.30 22.62 12.38
N VAL A 434 3.61 23.66 11.88
CA VAL A 434 3.85 24.22 10.54
C VAL A 434 5.30 24.66 10.39
N ALA A 435 5.82 25.41 11.36
CA ALA A 435 7.20 25.89 11.36
C ALA A 435 8.24 24.76 11.37
N LYS A 436 7.93 23.62 12.00
CA LYS A 436 8.81 22.46 12.06
C LYS A 436 8.74 21.60 10.79
N THR A 437 7.54 21.41 10.26
CA THR A 437 7.29 20.46 9.15
C THR A 437 7.59 21.08 7.78
N LEU A 438 7.35 22.39 7.59
CA LEU A 438 7.56 23.05 6.31
C LEU A 438 8.92 23.75 6.20
N SER A 439 9.60 23.55 5.07
CA SER A 439 10.74 24.37 4.71
C SER A 439 10.26 25.70 4.08
N LEU A 440 10.00 26.70 4.90
CA LEU A 440 9.79 28.08 4.43
C LEU A 440 11.15 28.82 4.35
N PRO A 441 11.33 29.79 3.44
CA PRO A 441 12.62 30.48 3.26
C PRO A 441 13.14 31.22 4.50
N ILE A 442 12.26 31.52 5.45
CA ILE A 442 12.60 32.06 6.77
C ILE A 442 12.63 30.86 7.72
N ALA A 443 13.75 30.13 7.72
CA ALA A 443 13.89 28.89 8.48
C ALA A 443 13.99 29.15 9.99
N LEU A 444 13.14 28.50 10.78
CA LEU A 444 13.43 28.21 12.18
C LEU A 444 14.49 27.10 12.23
N GLN A 445 15.56 27.32 12.98
CA GLN A 445 16.60 26.30 13.16
C GLN A 445 16.05 25.12 13.96
N TRP A 446 15.97 23.96 13.32
CA TRP A 446 15.68 22.70 14.01
C TRP A 446 16.89 22.26 14.84
N ASN A 447 16.72 22.09 16.16
CA ASN A 447 17.78 21.60 17.04
C ASN A 447 17.58 20.11 17.38
N GLY A 448 18.06 19.23 16.51
CA GLY A 448 17.96 17.77 16.70
C GLY A 448 18.64 17.26 17.98
N ILE A 449 19.60 18.00 18.55
CA ILE A 449 20.25 17.63 19.81
C ILE A 449 19.27 17.74 20.98
N ASP A 450 18.42 18.77 20.97
CA ASP A 450 17.43 18.96 22.04
C ASP A 450 16.35 17.87 22.00
N GLU A 451 15.91 17.45 20.82
CA GLU A 451 14.96 16.33 20.68
C GLU A 451 15.57 15.00 21.14
N LEU A 452 16.84 14.75 20.79
CA LEU A 452 17.56 13.56 21.25
C LEU A 452 17.73 13.57 22.76
N ASN A 453 18.10 14.70 23.36
CA ASN A 453 18.23 14.85 24.81
C ASN A 453 16.88 14.64 25.51
N ALA A 454 15.81 15.26 25.02
CA ALA A 454 14.46 15.05 25.55
C ALA A 454 14.05 13.57 25.50
N TYR A 455 14.37 12.87 24.41
CA TYR A 455 14.12 11.42 24.32
C TYR A 455 14.96 10.60 25.31
N ILE A 456 16.23 10.93 25.49
CA ILE A 456 17.15 10.22 26.40
C ILE A 456 16.71 10.41 27.86
N GLU A 457 16.36 11.63 28.24
CA GLU A 457 16.03 12.03 29.62
C GLU A 457 14.59 11.68 30.01
N ALA A 458 13.67 11.57 29.05
CA ALA A 458 12.28 11.24 29.33
C ALA A 458 12.12 9.86 29.96
N ASN A 459 11.18 9.76 30.91
CA ASN A 459 10.77 8.49 31.51
C ASN A 459 10.32 7.52 30.40
N PRO A 460 10.87 6.30 30.30
CA PRO A 460 10.48 5.32 29.27
C PRO A 460 8.98 5.06 29.13
N ARG A 461 8.18 5.27 30.20
CA ARG A 461 6.71 5.17 30.17
C ARG A 461 5.99 6.36 29.53
N LYS A 462 6.66 7.50 29.38
CA LYS A 462 6.15 8.75 28.79
C LYS A 462 6.85 9.10 27.48
N ARG A 463 7.65 8.19 26.91
CA ARG A 463 8.29 8.45 25.61
C ARG A 463 7.28 8.30 24.51
N CYS A 464 7.25 9.25 23.59
CA CYS A 464 6.46 9.13 22.38
C CYS A 464 6.93 7.90 21.59
N SER A 465 5.98 7.07 21.17
CA SER A 465 6.23 5.87 20.38
C SER A 465 5.99 6.07 18.87
N LEU A 466 5.44 7.23 18.50
CA LEU A 466 4.93 7.53 17.16
C LEU A 466 5.34 8.94 16.68
N GLY A 467 6.34 9.56 17.32
CA GLY A 467 6.74 10.94 17.04
C GLY A 467 7.71 11.49 18.09
N SER A 468 7.70 12.81 18.30
CA SER A 468 8.67 13.48 19.17
C SER A 468 8.33 13.34 20.66
N THR A 469 9.35 13.19 21.49
CA THR A 469 9.23 13.19 22.97
C THR A 469 9.50 14.58 23.56
N PHE A 470 9.73 15.57 22.70
CA PHE A 470 10.04 16.94 23.12
C PHE A 470 8.81 17.67 23.70
N THR A 471 7.62 17.37 23.19
CA THR A 471 6.34 17.91 23.67
C THR A 471 5.67 16.96 24.67
N GLU A 472 4.64 17.44 25.37
CA GLU A 472 3.81 16.56 26.21
C GLU A 472 3.21 15.41 25.37
N THR A 473 3.20 14.21 25.95
CA THR A 473 2.67 13.01 25.31
C THR A 473 1.51 12.47 26.11
N ASP A 474 0.52 11.94 25.41
CA ASP A 474 -0.67 11.34 26.02
C ASP A 474 -0.85 9.86 25.65
N ASP A 475 -1.62 9.17 26.49
CA ASP A 475 -2.08 7.80 26.26
C ASP A 475 -2.92 7.73 24.97
N LEU A 476 -2.53 6.89 24.02
CA LEU A 476 -3.38 6.58 22.87
C LEU A 476 -4.66 5.86 23.33
N VAL A 477 -5.80 6.36 22.86
CA VAL A 477 -7.12 5.81 23.15
C VAL A 477 -7.60 5.02 21.94
N SER A 478 -7.98 3.75 22.14
CA SER A 478 -8.41 2.87 21.04
C SER A 478 -9.57 3.42 20.20
N GLY A 479 -10.43 4.25 20.80
CA GLY A 479 -11.51 4.95 20.11
C GLY A 479 -11.03 5.98 19.09
N ASN A 480 -9.85 6.56 19.27
CA ASN A 480 -9.31 7.60 18.40
C ASN A 480 -8.35 7.01 17.34
N MET A 481 -8.17 5.69 17.31
CA MET A 481 -7.30 5.02 16.37
C MET A 481 -8.08 4.37 15.22
N PRO A 482 -7.44 4.13 14.07
CA PRO A 482 -8.00 3.32 13.01
C PRO A 482 -8.46 1.93 13.52
N PRO A 483 -9.62 1.41 13.08
CA PRO A 483 -10.14 0.13 13.53
C PRO A 483 -9.14 -1.02 13.41
N GLY A 484 -8.98 -1.77 14.50
CA GLY A 484 -8.03 -2.87 14.62
C GLY A 484 -6.69 -2.48 15.25
N THR A 485 -6.32 -1.18 15.25
CA THR A 485 -5.04 -0.69 15.76
C THR A 485 -4.87 -0.96 17.26
N LYS A 486 -3.86 -1.75 17.61
CA LYS A 486 -3.48 -2.02 18.99
C LYS A 486 -2.79 -0.82 19.64
N VAL A 487 -3.46 -0.23 20.62
CA VAL A 487 -2.91 0.83 21.48
C VAL A 487 -2.00 0.30 22.59
N GLN A 488 -1.90 -1.02 22.76
CA GLN A 488 -0.97 -1.66 23.68
C GLN A 488 0.27 -2.14 22.91
N VAL A 489 1.45 -1.98 23.50
CA VAL A 489 2.71 -2.42 22.91
C VAL A 489 3.52 -3.21 23.92
N PHE A 490 3.98 -4.37 23.48
CA PHE A 490 5.03 -5.09 24.18
C PHE A 490 6.33 -4.27 24.13
N SER A 491 6.81 -3.84 25.29
CA SER A 491 8.05 -3.08 25.42
C SER A 491 9.08 -3.91 26.18
N ASN A 492 10.15 -4.33 25.48
CA ASN A 492 11.34 -4.94 26.07
C ASN A 492 12.08 -4.00 27.05
N ARG A 493 11.68 -2.73 27.12
CA ARG A 493 12.32 -1.70 27.95
C ARG A 493 11.60 -1.48 29.28
N LEU A 494 10.46 -2.12 29.51
CA LEU A 494 9.80 -2.15 30.80
C LEU A 494 10.18 -3.42 31.56
N PRO A 495 10.36 -3.35 32.89
CA PRO A 495 10.63 -4.53 33.70
C PRO A 495 9.51 -5.55 33.53
N GLY A 496 9.87 -6.78 33.17
CA GLY A 496 8.92 -7.88 32.99
C GLY A 496 8.13 -8.15 34.27
N GLY A 497 6.83 -8.42 34.14
CA GLY A 497 5.94 -8.77 35.27
C GLY A 497 4.83 -7.77 35.58
N SER A 498 4.63 -6.70 34.80
CA SER A 498 3.43 -5.87 34.93
C SER A 498 2.19 -6.65 34.42
N SER A 499 1.12 -6.66 35.21
CA SER A 499 -0.13 -7.37 34.93
C SER A 499 -0.90 -6.86 33.70
N ALA A 500 -0.44 -5.78 33.06
CA ALA A 500 -0.97 -5.24 31.82
C ALA A 500 0.16 -4.72 30.92
N GLU A 501 0.02 -4.93 29.60
CA GLU A 501 0.88 -4.29 28.60
C GLU A 501 0.68 -2.75 28.65
N PRO A 502 1.76 -1.96 28.58
CA PRO A 502 1.66 -0.50 28.59
C PRO A 502 0.89 -0.01 27.37
N LYS A 503 0.19 1.11 27.53
CA LYS A 503 -0.37 1.84 26.40
C LYS A 503 0.73 2.60 25.66
N ARG A 504 0.57 2.74 24.36
CA ARG A 504 1.37 3.62 23.51
C ARG A 504 1.13 5.07 23.91
N GLN A 505 2.21 5.83 23.96
CA GLN A 505 2.19 7.28 24.13
C GLN A 505 2.46 7.95 22.77
N ALA A 506 1.78 9.06 22.50
CA ALA A 506 1.95 9.85 21.29
C ALA A 506 1.92 11.34 21.60
N ASP A 507 2.63 12.16 20.81
CA ASP A 507 2.43 13.61 20.79
C ASP A 507 1.09 13.97 20.13
N SER A 508 0.66 15.21 20.33
CA SER A 508 -0.64 15.69 19.85
C SER A 508 -0.80 15.58 18.34
N MET A 509 0.25 15.86 17.55
CA MET A 509 0.21 15.79 16.09
C MET A 509 0.13 14.34 15.59
N ALA A 510 0.92 13.43 16.18
CA ALA A 510 0.84 12.01 15.85
C ALA A 510 -0.55 11.44 16.20
N ALA A 511 -1.08 11.75 17.39
CA ALA A 511 -2.42 11.32 17.79
C ALA A 511 -3.51 11.86 16.85
N LEU A 512 -3.41 13.14 16.47
CA LEU A 512 -4.32 13.78 15.52
C LEU A 512 -4.27 13.14 14.13
N ALA A 513 -3.08 12.77 13.64
CA ALA A 513 -2.92 12.10 12.35
C ALA A 513 -3.66 10.74 12.30
N TYR A 514 -3.51 9.92 13.35
CA TYR A 514 -4.25 8.66 13.46
C TYR A 514 -5.76 8.87 13.59
N GLN A 515 -6.18 9.91 14.31
CA GLN A 515 -7.60 10.24 14.47
C GLN A 515 -8.22 10.68 13.14
N LEU A 516 -7.51 11.52 12.37
CA LEU A 516 -7.90 11.92 11.02
C LEU A 516 -8.01 10.73 10.08
N MET A 517 -7.04 9.81 10.11
CA MET A 517 -7.11 8.55 9.34
C MET A 517 -8.38 7.75 9.72
N ALA A 518 -8.64 7.56 11.01
CA ALA A 518 -9.77 6.78 11.52
C ALA A 518 -11.15 7.30 11.06
N ILE A 519 -11.32 8.62 10.96
CA ILE A 519 -12.58 9.24 10.51
C ILE A 519 -12.62 9.50 9.01
N GLY A 520 -11.46 9.80 8.41
CA GLY A 520 -11.29 10.24 7.05
C GLY A 520 -11.28 9.11 6.02
N ALA A 521 -10.98 7.88 6.44
CA ALA A 521 -11.00 6.70 5.57
C ALA A 521 -12.27 5.86 5.70
N ASN A 522 -12.57 5.08 4.67
CA ASN A 522 -13.68 4.13 4.62
C ASN A 522 -13.34 2.78 5.25
N PHE A 523 -13.05 2.77 6.56
CA PHE A 523 -12.80 1.54 7.31
C PHE A 523 -14.03 0.62 7.42
N PRO A 524 -13.84 -0.71 7.55
CA PRO A 524 -14.92 -1.64 7.84
C PRO A 524 -15.43 -1.44 9.28
N ALA A 525 -16.68 -1.83 9.53
CA ALA A 525 -17.33 -1.64 10.84
C ALA A 525 -16.67 -2.42 11.99
N ILE A 526 -16.06 -3.57 11.69
CA ILE A 526 -15.36 -4.41 12.67
C ILE A 526 -14.06 -4.87 12.02
N ASN A 527 -12.92 -4.59 12.66
CA ASN A 527 -11.62 -5.13 12.29
C ASN A 527 -10.86 -5.56 13.55
N LYS A 528 -10.22 -6.73 13.47
CA LYS A 528 -9.46 -7.33 14.58
C LYS A 528 -7.94 -7.22 14.42
N LYS A 529 -7.46 -6.83 13.24
CA LYS A 529 -6.02 -6.73 12.95
C LYS A 529 -5.61 -5.30 12.58
N ASP A 530 -4.38 -4.97 12.95
CA ASP A 530 -3.76 -3.70 12.59
C ASP A 530 -3.74 -3.56 11.05
N PRO A 531 -4.12 -2.40 10.50
CA PRO A 531 -3.99 -2.15 9.07
C PRO A 531 -2.52 -2.05 8.65
N ILE A 532 -2.24 -2.38 7.38
CA ILE A 532 -0.98 -2.04 6.72
C ILE A 532 -1.23 -0.75 5.92
N TYR A 533 -0.34 0.22 6.02
CA TYR A 533 -0.45 1.49 5.31
C TYR A 533 0.37 1.43 4.02
N LEU A 534 -0.29 1.67 2.90
CA LEU A 534 0.31 1.87 1.59
C LEU A 534 0.35 3.36 1.30
N HIS A 535 1.56 3.90 1.17
CA HIS A 535 1.81 5.27 0.77
C HIS A 535 2.17 5.29 -0.71
N LEU A 536 1.36 5.91 -1.54
CA LEU A 536 1.62 6.12 -2.97
C LEU A 536 1.97 7.58 -3.19
N ALA A 537 3.21 7.86 -3.58
CA ALA A 537 3.67 9.19 -3.92
C ALA A 537 3.51 9.46 -5.41
N LEU A 538 3.23 10.70 -5.79
CA LEU A 538 3.33 11.12 -7.18
C LEU A 538 4.81 11.08 -7.63
N PRO A 539 5.10 10.69 -8.89
CA PRO A 539 6.45 10.79 -9.43
C PRO A 539 7.05 12.19 -9.26
N LYS A 540 8.38 12.25 -9.17
CA LYS A 540 9.11 13.51 -9.04
C LYS A 540 8.78 14.46 -10.21
N GLY A 541 8.31 15.66 -9.90
CA GLY A 541 8.00 16.67 -10.92
C GLY A 541 6.67 16.44 -11.65
N SER A 542 5.73 15.74 -11.01
CA SER A 542 4.41 15.47 -11.58
C SER A 542 3.61 16.74 -11.84
N SER A 543 2.78 16.73 -12.87
CA SER A 543 1.88 17.86 -13.14
C SER A 543 0.69 17.90 -12.16
N PRO A 544 0.11 19.09 -11.89
CA PRO A 544 -1.13 19.22 -11.12
C PRO A 544 -2.30 18.41 -11.70
N GLU A 545 -2.29 18.17 -13.02
CA GLU A 545 -3.31 17.38 -13.69
C GLU A 545 -3.22 15.89 -13.38
N LEU A 546 -2.02 15.34 -13.15
CA LEU A 546 -1.89 13.96 -12.68
C LEU A 546 -2.54 13.78 -11.32
N LEU A 547 -2.35 14.75 -10.40
CA LEU A 547 -3.02 14.77 -9.10
C LEU A 547 -4.54 14.80 -9.25
N ARG A 548 -5.08 15.65 -10.14
CA ARG A 548 -6.52 15.69 -10.40
C ARG A 548 -7.05 14.35 -10.91
N ILE A 549 -6.40 13.76 -11.93
CA ILE A 549 -6.79 12.47 -12.51
C ILE A 549 -6.73 11.37 -11.44
N TRP A 550 -5.70 11.38 -10.58
CA TRP A 550 -5.58 10.42 -9.50
C TRP A 550 -6.69 10.56 -8.44
N ARG A 551 -6.99 11.80 -8.03
CA ARG A 551 -8.13 12.10 -7.13
C ARG A 551 -9.45 11.58 -7.69
N GLU A 552 -9.70 11.80 -8.98
CA GLU A 552 -10.90 11.30 -9.66
C GLU A 552 -10.94 9.77 -9.69
N HIS A 553 -9.84 9.12 -10.05
CA HIS A 553 -9.75 7.67 -10.10
C HIS A 553 -10.01 7.02 -8.73
N LEU A 554 -9.38 7.53 -7.67
CA LEU A 554 -9.60 7.02 -6.31
C LEU A 554 -11.04 7.24 -5.83
N LYS A 555 -11.66 8.36 -6.20
CA LYS A 555 -13.08 8.62 -5.92
C LYS A 555 -13.99 7.60 -6.61
N GLU A 556 -13.70 7.27 -7.87
CA GLU A 556 -14.42 6.24 -8.63
C GLU A 556 -14.24 4.85 -8.00
N LEU A 557 -13.00 4.49 -7.60
CA LEU A 557 -12.74 3.23 -6.90
C LEU A 557 -13.50 3.16 -5.58
N ALA A 558 -13.46 4.20 -4.76
CA ALA A 558 -14.22 4.27 -3.50
C ALA A 558 -15.73 4.12 -3.72
N ALA A 559 -16.27 4.68 -4.81
CA ALA A 559 -17.69 4.58 -5.17
C ALA A 559 -18.14 3.15 -5.55
N THR A 560 -17.20 2.23 -5.82
CA THR A 560 -17.50 0.80 -6.02
C THR A 560 -18.23 0.19 -4.82
N ASN A 561 -18.00 0.72 -3.61
CA ASN A 561 -18.74 0.35 -2.41
C ASN A 561 -19.73 1.46 -2.00
N ALA A 562 -20.93 1.44 -2.60
CA ALA A 562 -21.98 2.45 -2.38
C ALA A 562 -22.49 2.53 -0.93
N GLU A 563 -22.37 1.47 -0.13
CA GLU A 563 -22.79 1.44 1.28
C GLU A 563 -21.72 2.02 2.22
N GLY A 564 -20.56 2.40 1.69
CA GLY A 564 -19.37 2.76 2.47
C GLY A 564 -18.61 1.54 2.99
N GLY A 565 -17.30 1.71 3.20
CA GLY A 565 -16.40 0.65 3.65
C GLY A 565 -15.30 0.35 2.63
N THR A 566 -14.67 -0.81 2.77
CA THR A 566 -13.48 -1.15 1.99
C THR A 566 -13.82 -1.59 0.57
N VAL A 567 -12.83 -1.50 -0.30
CA VAL A 567 -12.89 -2.03 -1.66
C VAL A 567 -11.76 -3.03 -1.79
N THR A 568 -12.08 -4.27 -2.16
CA THR A 568 -11.09 -5.33 -2.33
C THR A 568 -10.89 -5.63 -3.80
N VAL A 569 -9.82 -6.36 -4.11
CA VAL A 569 -9.61 -6.95 -5.42
C VAL A 569 -10.27 -8.32 -5.53
N ASP A 570 -10.66 -8.70 -6.73
CA ASP A 570 -11.02 -10.09 -7.03
C ASP A 570 -9.77 -10.96 -7.01
N GLU A 571 -9.52 -11.62 -5.87
CA GLU A 571 -8.33 -12.44 -5.67
C GLU A 571 -8.21 -13.56 -6.71
N PHE A 572 -9.31 -14.14 -7.17
CA PHE A 572 -9.24 -15.23 -8.15
C PHE A 572 -8.76 -14.71 -9.50
N LYS A 573 -9.34 -13.62 -10.01
CA LYS A 573 -8.87 -12.98 -11.25
C LYS A 573 -7.45 -12.45 -11.12
N LEU A 574 -7.09 -11.87 -9.96
CA LEU A 574 -5.75 -11.34 -9.70
C LEU A 574 -4.68 -12.42 -9.67
N TYR A 575 -4.94 -13.57 -9.05
CA TYR A 575 -3.94 -14.64 -8.93
C TYR A 575 -3.91 -15.57 -10.14
N LYS A 576 -5.02 -15.69 -10.87
CA LYS A 576 -5.09 -16.55 -12.06
C LYS A 576 -4.65 -15.84 -13.32
N ASP A 577 -5.29 -14.72 -13.59
CA ASP A 577 -5.21 -14.03 -14.87
C ASP A 577 -4.36 -12.75 -14.76
N ASN A 578 -3.88 -12.43 -13.56
CA ASN A 578 -3.19 -11.18 -13.19
C ASN A 578 -4.07 -9.92 -13.35
N ILE A 579 -5.38 -10.09 -13.50
CA ILE A 579 -6.32 -8.99 -13.75
C ILE A 579 -6.68 -8.30 -12.43
N LEU A 580 -6.45 -6.99 -12.38
CA LEU A 580 -6.84 -6.14 -11.26
C LEU A 580 -8.30 -5.68 -11.44
N GLU A 581 -9.22 -6.31 -10.72
CA GLU A 581 -10.63 -5.95 -10.71
C GLU A 581 -11.10 -5.65 -9.30
N PHE A 582 -11.66 -4.47 -9.09
CA PHE A 582 -12.11 -4.01 -7.79
C PHE A 582 -13.58 -4.37 -7.54
N LYS A 583 -13.89 -4.76 -6.30
CA LYS A 583 -15.24 -5.09 -5.85
C LYS A 583 -15.49 -4.62 -4.43
N ALA A 584 -16.74 -4.30 -4.13
CA ALA A 584 -17.15 -3.94 -2.78
C ALA A 584 -16.90 -5.08 -1.78
N ASN A 585 -16.42 -4.74 -0.59
CA ASN A 585 -16.27 -5.70 0.50
C ASN A 585 -16.43 -5.00 1.85
N LYS A 586 -17.11 -5.64 2.80
CA LYS A 586 -17.43 -5.02 4.10
C LYS A 586 -16.37 -5.27 5.18
N VAL A 587 -15.37 -6.11 4.90
CA VAL A 587 -14.45 -6.67 5.91
C VAL A 587 -12.98 -6.52 5.50
N VAL A 588 -12.66 -6.77 4.23
CA VAL A 588 -11.28 -6.76 3.72
C VAL A 588 -11.15 -5.82 2.52
N GLY A 589 -9.94 -5.34 2.28
CA GLY A 589 -9.60 -4.46 1.16
C GLY A 589 -8.98 -3.13 1.60
N ILE A 590 -8.98 -2.18 0.68
CA ILE A 590 -8.45 -0.84 0.84
C ILE A 590 -9.54 0.06 1.43
N ALA A 591 -9.23 0.76 2.51
CA ALA A 591 -10.06 1.83 3.07
C ALA A 591 -9.68 3.15 2.39
N PHE A 592 -10.32 3.44 1.25
CA PHE A 592 -10.03 4.65 0.48
C PHE A 592 -10.38 5.94 1.26
N PRO A 593 -9.68 7.06 0.97
CA PRO A 593 -10.01 8.36 1.54
C PRO A 593 -11.43 8.79 1.15
N LYS A 594 -12.19 9.36 2.08
CA LYS A 594 -13.55 9.89 1.83
C LYS A 594 -13.55 11.23 1.12
N ARG A 595 -12.41 11.92 1.12
CA ARG A 595 -12.29 13.32 0.74
C ARG A 595 -11.10 13.48 -0.21
N PRO A 596 -11.24 14.25 -1.31
CA PRO A 596 -10.14 14.49 -2.23
C PRO A 596 -8.99 15.29 -1.61
N GLU A 597 -9.25 16.07 -0.55
CA GLU A 597 -8.22 16.85 0.16
C GLU A 597 -7.22 15.97 0.92
N PHE A 598 -7.53 14.69 1.15
CA PHE A 598 -6.61 13.71 1.73
C PHE A 598 -5.64 13.10 0.71
N ILE A 599 -5.75 13.51 -0.56
CA ILE A 599 -4.94 13.03 -1.67
C ILE A 599 -4.11 14.22 -2.15
N HIS A 600 -2.79 14.21 -2.00
CA HIS A 600 -1.91 15.30 -2.43
C HIS A 600 -0.66 14.76 -3.13
N ALA A 601 0.53 15.26 -2.78
CA ALA A 601 1.81 14.70 -3.20
C ALA A 601 1.92 13.18 -2.90
N THR A 602 1.33 12.76 -1.78
CA THR A 602 1.19 11.35 -1.39
C THR A 602 -0.27 11.03 -1.08
N VAL A 603 -0.62 9.76 -1.23
CA VAL A 603 -1.84 9.14 -0.73
C VAL A 603 -1.49 8.03 0.24
N THR A 604 -2.06 8.07 1.44
CA THR A 604 -1.96 6.97 2.41
C THR A 604 -3.27 6.18 2.44
N GLU A 605 -3.18 4.91 2.08
CA GLU A 605 -4.30 3.97 2.06
C GLU A 605 -4.11 2.90 3.13
N ALA A 606 -5.12 2.72 3.97
CA ALA A 606 -5.11 1.64 4.96
C ALA A 606 -5.67 0.35 4.35
N ILE A 607 -4.88 -0.72 4.37
CA ILE A 607 -5.23 -2.03 3.83
C ILE A 607 -5.51 -3.00 4.96
N VAL A 608 -6.65 -3.70 4.89
CA VAL A 608 -7.10 -4.67 5.90
C VAL A 608 -7.40 -6.02 5.26
N TRP A 609 -6.86 -7.09 5.82
CA TRP A 609 -7.00 -8.46 5.29
C TRP A 609 -7.73 -9.42 6.25
N GLY A 610 -8.54 -8.89 7.17
CA GLY A 610 -9.37 -9.69 8.07
C GLY A 610 -8.53 -10.62 8.96
N ASP A 611 -8.76 -11.93 8.87
CA ASP A 611 -8.07 -12.93 9.70
C ASP A 611 -6.71 -13.40 9.12
N ALA A 612 -6.24 -12.86 7.99
CA ALA A 612 -4.94 -13.21 7.41
C ALA A 612 -3.76 -12.91 8.35
N ASN A 613 -2.80 -13.84 8.48
CA ASN A 613 -1.60 -13.60 9.30
C ASN A 613 -0.73 -12.45 8.72
N ALA A 614 0.19 -11.90 9.52
CA ALA A 614 0.98 -10.74 9.12
C ALA A 614 1.80 -10.95 7.83
N SER A 615 2.35 -12.14 7.64
CA SER A 615 3.13 -12.48 6.45
C SER A 615 2.27 -12.56 5.18
N VAL A 616 1.08 -13.17 5.27
CA VAL A 616 0.12 -13.21 4.16
C VAL A 616 -0.42 -11.81 3.86
N ALA A 617 -0.77 -11.05 4.89
CA ALA A 617 -1.20 -9.66 4.74
C ALA A 617 -0.12 -8.81 4.05
N LEU A 618 1.16 -9.00 4.40
CA LEU A 618 2.28 -8.34 3.73
C LEU A 618 2.38 -8.76 2.25
N LEU A 619 2.33 -10.06 1.94
CA LEU A 619 2.42 -10.57 0.56
C LEU A 619 1.27 -10.03 -0.30
N LYS A 620 0.03 -10.05 0.20
CA LYS A 620 -1.15 -9.52 -0.50
C LYS A 620 -1.07 -8.00 -0.69
N SER A 621 -0.65 -7.27 0.34
CA SER A 621 -0.52 -5.81 0.27
C SER A 621 0.58 -5.40 -0.70
N LEU A 622 1.75 -6.06 -0.66
CA LEU A 622 2.85 -5.79 -1.58
C LEU A 622 2.50 -6.16 -3.02
N ARG A 623 1.80 -7.29 -3.22
CA ARG A 623 1.27 -7.69 -4.53
C ARG A 623 0.42 -6.58 -5.13
N LEU A 624 -0.54 -6.06 -4.35
CA LEU A 624 -1.43 -4.98 -4.75
C LEU A 624 -0.66 -3.66 -4.98
N ALA A 625 0.22 -3.29 -4.04
CA ALA A 625 1.03 -2.08 -4.14
C ALA A 625 1.84 -2.05 -5.43
N LEU A 626 2.49 -3.16 -5.80
CA LEU A 626 3.29 -3.26 -7.02
C LEU A 626 2.42 -3.21 -8.29
N GLU A 627 1.23 -3.81 -8.30
CA GLU A 627 0.30 -3.71 -9.44
C GLU A 627 -0.17 -2.27 -9.67
N LEU A 628 -0.44 -1.52 -8.60
CA LEU A 628 -0.81 -0.10 -8.67
C LEU A 628 0.38 0.78 -9.07
N SER A 629 1.52 0.60 -8.40
CA SER A 629 2.72 1.42 -8.56
C SER A 629 3.31 1.31 -9.96
N LEU A 630 3.40 0.09 -10.51
CA LEU A 630 3.99 -0.18 -11.82
C LEU A 630 3.01 0.04 -12.99
N SER A 631 1.80 0.57 -12.74
CA SER A 631 0.90 0.99 -13.81
C SER A 631 1.55 2.09 -14.65
N LEU A 632 1.55 1.91 -15.97
CA LEU A 632 2.18 2.85 -16.90
C LEU A 632 1.48 4.21 -16.98
N GLU A 633 0.22 4.30 -16.57
CA GLU A 633 -0.54 5.54 -16.63
C GLU A 633 -0.20 6.49 -15.47
N PHE A 634 0.26 5.94 -14.34
CA PHE A 634 0.53 6.67 -13.10
C PHE A 634 1.99 6.55 -12.61
N GLY A 635 2.52 5.33 -12.46
CA GLY A 635 3.93 5.11 -12.15
C GLY A 635 4.37 5.53 -10.74
N PHE A 636 3.53 5.35 -9.72
CA PHE A 636 3.78 5.86 -8.36
C PHE A 636 4.94 5.15 -7.64
N PRO A 637 5.90 5.89 -7.06
CA PRO A 637 6.71 5.36 -5.97
C PRO A 637 5.85 4.99 -4.78
N PHE A 638 6.27 3.99 -4.00
CA PHE A 638 5.47 3.52 -2.87
C PHE A 638 6.28 3.21 -1.61
N THR A 639 5.64 3.38 -0.45
CA THR A 639 6.11 2.83 0.83
C THR A 639 5.02 1.98 1.47
N LEU A 640 5.33 0.74 1.81
CA LEU A 640 4.45 -0.16 2.53
C LEU A 640 4.98 -0.33 3.96
N SER A 641 4.20 0.15 4.95
CA SER A 641 4.61 0.14 6.37
C SER A 641 3.46 -0.25 7.29
N SER A 642 3.80 -0.75 8.48
CA SER A 642 2.84 -0.87 9.58
C SER A 642 2.57 0.47 10.29
N ASN A 643 3.34 1.50 9.98
CA ASN A 643 3.22 2.83 10.56
C ASN A 643 2.57 3.81 9.59
N LEU A 644 1.82 4.76 10.17
CA LEU A 644 1.24 5.87 9.41
C LEU A 644 2.29 6.92 9.01
N GLU A 645 3.32 7.13 9.84
CA GLU A 645 4.40 8.06 9.54
C GLU A 645 5.50 7.37 8.72
N VAL A 646 5.93 8.01 7.63
CA VAL A 646 7.02 7.53 6.78
C VAL A 646 7.98 8.66 6.42
N GLU A 647 9.24 8.28 6.26
CA GLU A 647 10.28 9.16 5.74
C GLU A 647 10.09 9.36 4.24
N ILE A 648 10.14 10.63 3.80
CA ILE A 648 9.99 10.97 2.39
C ILE A 648 11.35 10.84 1.72
N SER A 649 11.55 9.75 0.97
CA SER A 649 12.75 9.54 0.15
C SER A 649 12.42 9.70 -1.33
N SER A 650 13.18 10.54 -2.04
CA SER A 650 13.02 10.74 -3.49
C SER A 650 13.80 9.75 -4.35
N ASP A 651 14.68 8.95 -3.74
CA ASP A 651 15.72 8.22 -4.47
C ASP A 651 15.43 6.73 -4.62
N ILE A 652 14.34 6.25 -3.99
CA ILE A 652 13.92 4.85 -4.00
C ILE A 652 12.53 4.76 -4.60
N TYR A 653 12.32 3.82 -5.52
CA TYR A 653 11.02 3.62 -6.17
C TYR A 653 10.02 2.91 -5.24
N GLY A 654 10.47 1.87 -4.52
CA GLY A 654 9.61 1.13 -3.57
C GLY A 654 10.31 0.85 -2.24
N ARG A 655 9.62 1.08 -1.12
CA ARG A 655 10.08 0.72 0.23
C ARG A 655 9.06 -0.19 0.92
N VAL A 656 9.52 -1.26 1.55
CA VAL A 656 8.70 -2.21 2.30
C VAL A 656 9.35 -2.47 3.64
N GLU A 657 8.65 -2.10 4.70
CA GLU A 657 9.15 -2.22 6.06
C GLU A 657 8.68 -3.52 6.72
N GLY A 658 9.53 -4.08 7.59
CA GLY A 658 9.15 -5.24 8.40
C GLY A 658 9.09 -6.57 7.64
N ILE A 659 9.84 -6.73 6.54
CA ILE A 659 9.95 -8.03 5.84
C ILE A 659 10.54 -9.09 6.78
N PRO A 660 9.81 -10.18 7.08
CA PRO A 660 10.35 -11.29 7.87
C PRO A 660 11.54 -11.94 7.17
N ALA A 661 12.55 -12.37 7.94
CA ALA A 661 13.75 -13.03 7.39
C ALA A 661 13.41 -14.22 6.46
N ALA A 662 12.36 -14.97 6.81
CA ALA A 662 11.88 -16.10 6.00
C ALA A 662 11.37 -15.72 4.60
N LEU A 663 11.07 -14.44 4.34
CA LEU A 663 10.58 -13.94 3.05
C LEU A 663 11.62 -13.11 2.28
N GLN A 664 12.81 -12.88 2.85
CA GLN A 664 13.84 -12.02 2.23
C GLN A 664 14.34 -12.56 0.89
N THR A 665 14.48 -13.88 0.71
CA THR A 665 14.90 -14.44 -0.60
C THR A 665 13.88 -14.13 -1.70
N LEU A 666 12.59 -14.15 -1.34
CA LEU A 666 11.50 -13.85 -2.26
C LEU A 666 11.41 -12.35 -2.56
N LEU A 667 11.41 -11.53 -1.51
CA LEU A 667 11.06 -10.11 -1.56
C LEU A 667 12.26 -9.18 -1.66
N GLY A 668 13.46 -9.62 -1.31
CA GLY A 668 14.67 -8.80 -1.27
C GLY A 668 14.82 -8.02 0.05
N SER A 669 15.56 -6.91 -0.03
CA SER A 669 15.90 -6.04 1.11
C SER A 669 14.72 -5.17 1.60
N GLY A 670 13.68 -5.04 0.78
CA GLY A 670 12.60 -4.08 1.01
C GLY A 670 12.90 -2.67 0.51
N GLN A 671 14.00 -2.44 -0.20
CA GLN A 671 14.24 -1.22 -0.97
C GLN A 671 14.39 -1.61 -2.44
N TYR A 672 13.57 -1.01 -3.30
CA TYR A 672 13.45 -1.40 -4.70
C TYR A 672 13.71 -0.21 -5.62
N SER A 673 14.60 -0.40 -6.58
CA SER A 673 14.52 0.26 -7.88
C SER A 673 13.28 -0.20 -8.65
N ARG A 674 12.94 0.50 -9.74
CA ARG A 674 11.81 0.11 -10.59
C ARG A 674 11.99 -1.29 -11.19
N GLU A 675 13.20 -1.62 -11.65
CA GLU A 675 13.52 -2.94 -12.22
C GLU A 675 13.40 -4.05 -11.17
N GLU A 676 13.88 -3.80 -9.95
CA GLU A 676 13.69 -4.74 -8.84
C GLU A 676 12.21 -4.91 -8.51
N ALA A 677 11.43 -3.83 -8.47
CA ALA A 677 9.99 -3.90 -8.24
C ALA A 677 9.27 -4.76 -9.30
N GLU A 678 9.64 -4.67 -10.59
CA GLU A 678 9.11 -5.53 -11.66
C GLU A 678 9.50 -7.00 -11.45
N LYS A 679 10.75 -7.26 -11.01
CA LYS A 679 11.22 -8.61 -10.69
C LYS A 679 10.44 -9.20 -9.50
N ILE A 680 10.23 -8.44 -8.44
CA ILE A 680 9.44 -8.86 -7.27
C ILE A 680 7.98 -9.08 -7.65
N LEU A 681 7.39 -8.19 -8.46
CA LEU A 681 6.04 -8.37 -8.99
C LEU A 681 5.91 -9.70 -9.73
N LYS A 682 6.86 -9.99 -10.63
CA LYS A 682 6.89 -11.26 -11.39
C LYS A 682 6.96 -12.47 -10.47
N ARG A 683 7.82 -12.44 -9.43
CA ARG A 683 7.90 -13.52 -8.43
C ARG A 683 6.58 -13.74 -7.71
N LEU A 684 5.92 -12.66 -7.28
CA LEU A 684 4.61 -12.74 -6.61
C LEU A 684 3.50 -13.23 -7.55
N ARG A 685 3.52 -12.87 -8.85
CA ARG A 685 2.62 -13.44 -9.87
C ARG A 685 2.77 -14.96 -9.95
N CYS A 686 4.01 -15.44 -10.07
CA CYS A 686 4.29 -16.86 -10.16
C CYS A 686 3.79 -17.62 -8.92
N ILE A 687 4.12 -17.16 -7.71
CA ILE A 687 3.65 -17.82 -6.48
C ILE A 687 2.12 -17.81 -6.38
N GLY A 688 1.49 -16.70 -6.75
CA GLY A 688 0.03 -16.60 -6.79
C GLY A 688 -0.61 -17.64 -7.69
N GLN A 689 -0.13 -17.75 -8.94
CA GLN A 689 -0.58 -18.73 -9.92
C GLN A 689 -0.35 -20.17 -9.44
N LEU A 690 0.79 -20.43 -8.80
CA LEU A 690 1.11 -21.72 -8.20
C LEU A 690 0.13 -22.09 -7.08
N ALA A 691 -0.15 -21.15 -6.17
CA ALA A 691 -1.04 -21.39 -5.03
C ALA A 691 -2.45 -21.79 -5.48
N ILE A 692 -3.05 -21.03 -6.40
CA ILE A 692 -4.41 -21.31 -6.88
C ILE A 692 -4.49 -22.55 -7.79
N ALA A 693 -3.36 -23.01 -8.35
CA ALA A 693 -3.33 -24.18 -9.21
C ALA A 693 -3.40 -25.49 -8.40
N VAL A 694 -2.92 -25.48 -7.15
CA VAL A 694 -2.83 -26.66 -6.29
C VAL A 694 -3.73 -26.60 -5.05
N ALA A 695 -4.20 -25.41 -4.66
CA ALA A 695 -5.05 -25.22 -3.48
C ALA A 695 -6.43 -24.65 -3.83
N SER A 696 -7.44 -25.06 -3.07
CA SER A 696 -8.76 -24.42 -3.09
C SER A 696 -8.70 -22.98 -2.56
N ILE A 697 -9.63 -22.12 -2.99
CA ILE A 697 -9.67 -20.69 -2.61
C ILE A 697 -9.60 -20.48 -1.09
N GLN A 698 -10.26 -21.34 -0.30
CA GLN A 698 -10.29 -21.24 1.16
C GLN A 698 -8.93 -21.48 1.83
N LYS A 699 -8.04 -22.24 1.17
CA LYS A 699 -6.71 -22.60 1.67
C LYS A 699 -5.58 -21.95 0.87
N ALA A 700 -5.92 -21.09 -0.09
CA ALA A 700 -4.96 -20.42 -0.96
C ALA A 700 -3.97 -19.57 -0.15
N ASP A 701 -4.41 -18.92 0.93
CA ASP A 701 -3.57 -18.11 1.81
C ASP A 701 -2.50 -18.94 2.55
N ASP A 702 -2.89 -20.12 3.04
CA ASP A 702 -1.94 -21.04 3.68
C ASP A 702 -0.92 -21.58 2.67
N CYS A 703 -1.38 -21.91 1.46
CA CYS A 703 -0.51 -22.37 0.37
C CYS A 703 0.44 -21.26 -0.09
N LEU A 704 -0.06 -20.04 -0.25
CA LEU A 704 0.71 -18.84 -0.57
C LEU A 704 1.82 -18.61 0.46
N TYR A 705 1.50 -18.73 1.75
CA TYR A 705 2.49 -18.59 2.82
C TYR A 705 3.56 -19.68 2.77
N ASP A 706 3.15 -20.95 2.59
CA ASP A 706 4.09 -22.07 2.51
C ASP A 706 5.04 -21.97 1.31
N LEU A 707 4.52 -21.57 0.14
CA LEU A 707 5.33 -21.35 -1.06
C LEU A 707 6.28 -20.17 -0.89
N ALA A 708 5.81 -19.06 -0.30
CA ALA A 708 6.64 -17.89 -0.06
C ALA A 708 7.80 -18.20 0.90
N ARG A 709 7.57 -19.02 1.94
CA ARG A 709 8.62 -19.49 2.84
C ARG A 709 9.60 -20.46 2.16
N ALA A 710 9.10 -21.34 1.29
CA ALA A 710 9.93 -22.28 0.54
C ALA A 710 10.89 -21.58 -0.43
N ALA A 711 10.64 -20.33 -0.81
CA ALA A 711 11.58 -19.54 -1.60
C ALA A 711 12.94 -19.32 -0.91
N ALA A 712 13.05 -19.51 0.41
CA ALA A 712 14.35 -19.51 1.11
C ALA A 712 15.26 -20.68 0.68
N GLN A 713 14.66 -21.80 0.27
CA GLN A 713 15.35 -22.96 -0.32
C GLN A 713 14.58 -23.35 -1.60
N PRO A 714 14.81 -22.67 -2.74
CA PRO A 714 13.85 -22.67 -3.85
C PRO A 714 13.50 -24.06 -4.41
N PHE A 715 14.37 -25.08 -4.28
CA PHE A 715 14.03 -26.46 -4.64
C PHE A 715 12.86 -27.04 -3.84
N ASP A 716 12.65 -26.61 -2.59
CA ASP A 716 11.53 -27.04 -1.75
C ASP A 716 10.16 -26.67 -2.34
N LEU A 717 10.11 -25.74 -3.30
CA LEU A 717 8.88 -25.42 -4.03
C LEU A 717 8.27 -26.68 -4.67
N TYR A 718 9.09 -27.59 -5.22
CA TYR A 718 8.59 -28.87 -5.76
C TYR A 718 7.86 -29.69 -4.69
N TYR A 719 8.46 -29.81 -3.50
CA TYR A 719 7.88 -30.55 -2.39
C TYR A 719 6.60 -29.90 -1.88
N VAL A 720 6.58 -28.59 -1.69
CA VAL A 720 5.40 -27.85 -1.21
C VAL A 720 4.24 -28.00 -2.18
N LEU A 721 4.48 -27.89 -3.49
CA LEU A 721 3.46 -28.06 -4.53
C LEU A 721 2.89 -29.49 -4.56
N LEU A 722 3.75 -30.51 -4.49
CA LEU A 722 3.32 -31.90 -4.45
C LEU A 722 2.52 -32.18 -3.17
N ARG A 723 3.00 -31.70 -2.02
CA ARG A 723 2.32 -31.87 -0.71
C ARG A 723 0.94 -31.25 -0.72
N TRP A 724 0.78 -30.05 -1.27
CA TRP A 724 -0.52 -29.38 -1.38
C TRP A 724 -1.46 -30.10 -2.35
N THR A 725 -0.94 -30.53 -3.50
CA THR A 725 -1.70 -31.35 -4.46
C THR A 725 -2.29 -32.60 -3.82
N LEU A 726 -1.48 -33.34 -3.05
CA LEU A 726 -1.91 -34.55 -2.34
C LEU A 726 -2.81 -34.28 -1.13
N ARG A 727 -2.78 -33.07 -0.58
CA ARG A 727 -3.66 -32.67 0.53
C ARG A 727 -5.07 -32.34 0.03
N GLU A 728 -5.18 -31.78 -1.17
CA GLU A 728 -6.48 -31.41 -1.75
C GLU A 728 -7.13 -32.55 -2.55
N GLN A 729 -6.35 -33.54 -3.01
CA GLN A 729 -6.82 -34.63 -3.87
C GLN A 729 -6.20 -35.96 -3.44
N ASP A 730 -7.03 -36.98 -3.20
CA ASP A 730 -6.57 -38.32 -2.82
C ASP A 730 -5.85 -39.05 -3.97
N GLU A 731 -6.36 -38.95 -5.20
CA GLU A 731 -5.73 -39.48 -6.42
C GLU A 731 -5.63 -38.39 -7.51
N PRO A 732 -4.67 -37.45 -7.38
CA PRO A 732 -4.54 -36.33 -8.31
C PRO A 732 -4.04 -36.79 -9.68
N ASN A 733 -4.58 -36.19 -10.74
CA ASN A 733 -3.96 -36.26 -12.06
C ASN A 733 -2.75 -35.32 -12.11
N LEU A 734 -1.61 -35.85 -11.66
CA LEU A 734 -0.34 -35.11 -11.59
C LEU A 734 0.04 -34.49 -12.94
N SER A 735 -0.21 -35.18 -14.06
CA SER A 735 0.09 -34.67 -15.41
C SER A 735 -0.60 -33.32 -15.67
N VAL A 736 -1.91 -33.24 -15.42
CA VAL A 736 -2.70 -32.01 -15.62
C VAL A 736 -2.23 -30.88 -14.70
N ILE A 737 -1.89 -31.21 -13.45
CA ILE A 737 -1.45 -30.23 -12.47
C ILE A 737 -0.07 -29.69 -12.85
N TRP A 738 0.88 -30.57 -13.18
CA TRP A 738 2.22 -30.18 -13.59
C TRP A 738 2.21 -29.29 -14.84
N ILE A 739 1.31 -29.54 -15.80
CA ILE A 739 1.12 -28.63 -16.95
C ILE A 739 0.77 -27.22 -16.51
N ARG A 740 -0.11 -27.06 -15.51
CA ARG A 740 -0.54 -25.74 -15.02
C ARG A 740 0.54 -25.01 -14.24
N ILE A 741 1.41 -25.74 -13.54
CA ILE A 741 2.43 -25.13 -12.66
C ILE A 741 3.82 -25.02 -13.28
N ARG A 742 4.09 -25.70 -14.41
CA ARG A 742 5.41 -25.73 -15.05
C ARG A 742 5.97 -24.34 -15.33
N ASP A 743 5.23 -23.52 -16.08
CA ASP A 743 5.69 -22.21 -16.51
C ASP A 743 5.90 -21.22 -15.34
N PRO A 744 4.93 -21.05 -14.41
CA PRO A 744 5.14 -20.17 -13.27
C PRO A 744 6.24 -20.68 -12.33
N LEU A 745 6.40 -22.00 -12.15
CA LEU A 745 7.47 -22.57 -11.33
C LEU A 745 8.85 -22.32 -11.94
N ASN A 746 9.03 -22.62 -13.23
CA ASN A 746 10.31 -22.41 -13.91
C ASN A 746 10.71 -20.93 -13.89
N SER A 747 9.77 -20.03 -14.18
CA SER A 747 10.07 -18.59 -14.18
C SER A 747 10.40 -18.05 -12.78
N LEU A 748 9.79 -18.61 -11.73
CA LEU A 748 10.12 -18.29 -10.35
C LEU A 748 11.52 -18.80 -9.98
N LEU A 749 11.84 -20.05 -10.32
CA LEU A 749 13.14 -20.66 -10.04
C LEU A 749 14.28 -19.93 -10.75
N GLU A 750 14.12 -19.58 -12.02
CA GLU A 750 15.08 -18.75 -12.78
C GLU A 750 15.34 -17.39 -12.11
N SER A 751 14.28 -16.78 -11.55
CA SER A 751 14.39 -15.49 -10.87
C SER A 751 15.07 -15.60 -9.50
N LEU A 752 14.86 -16.71 -8.77
CA LEU A 752 15.41 -16.94 -7.43
C LEU A 752 16.83 -17.49 -7.46
N MET A 753 17.18 -18.31 -8.46
CA MET A 753 18.47 -19.01 -8.59
C MET A 753 19.03 -18.89 -10.02
N PRO A 754 19.46 -17.69 -10.46
CA PRO A 754 19.97 -17.52 -11.82
C PRO A 754 21.31 -18.25 -12.06
N THR A 755 22.04 -18.61 -11.01
CA THR A 755 23.40 -19.18 -11.08
C THR A 755 23.63 -20.43 -10.22
N GLU A 756 22.65 -20.86 -9.41
CA GLU A 756 22.81 -21.98 -8.46
C GLU A 756 22.11 -23.26 -8.95
N ASN A 757 22.81 -24.40 -8.78
CA ASN A 757 22.35 -25.78 -9.01
C ASN A 757 22.11 -26.23 -10.46
N ALA A 758 22.99 -25.81 -11.40
CA ALA A 758 23.04 -26.39 -12.74
C ALA A 758 23.19 -27.93 -12.71
N LEU A 759 24.10 -28.46 -11.88
CA LEU A 759 24.40 -29.90 -11.81
C LEU A 759 23.27 -30.73 -11.18
N LEU A 760 22.69 -30.28 -10.06
CA LEU A 760 21.56 -30.98 -9.43
C LEU A 760 20.37 -31.08 -10.39
N THR A 761 19.99 -29.96 -10.99
CA THR A 761 18.91 -29.91 -11.99
C THR A 761 19.23 -30.78 -13.19
N GLN A 762 20.47 -30.72 -13.69
CA GLN A 762 20.94 -31.51 -14.82
C GLN A 762 20.81 -33.00 -14.55
N TYR A 763 21.38 -33.52 -13.45
CA TYR A 763 21.32 -34.95 -13.15
C TYR A 763 19.90 -35.44 -12.90
N LEU A 764 19.04 -34.63 -12.25
CA LEU A 764 17.64 -35.01 -12.07
C LEU A 764 16.86 -35.05 -13.39
N LYS A 765 17.09 -34.09 -14.29
CA LYS A 765 16.50 -34.08 -15.64
C LYS A 765 17.01 -35.24 -16.49
N GLU A 766 18.30 -35.51 -16.46
CA GLU A 766 18.92 -36.62 -17.19
C GLU A 766 18.38 -37.97 -16.68
N ALA A 767 18.31 -38.16 -15.36
CA ALA A 767 17.71 -39.36 -14.77
C ALA A 767 16.22 -39.49 -15.14
N ALA A 768 15.47 -38.39 -15.14
CA ALA A 768 14.07 -38.37 -15.56
C ALA A 768 13.89 -38.70 -17.05
N GLN A 769 14.76 -38.18 -17.93
CA GLN A 769 14.73 -38.45 -19.37
C GLN A 769 15.02 -39.92 -19.67
N ILE A 770 16.09 -40.48 -19.09
CA ILE A 770 16.41 -41.91 -19.22
C ILE A 770 15.24 -42.75 -18.72
N ALA A 771 14.66 -42.38 -17.57
CA ALA A 771 13.51 -43.10 -17.03
C ALA A 771 12.28 -43.03 -17.94
N ALA A 772 12.02 -41.88 -18.57
CA ALA A 772 10.93 -41.66 -19.52
C ALA A 772 11.09 -42.55 -20.77
N GLU A 773 12.23 -42.46 -21.44
CA GLU A 773 12.56 -43.21 -22.66
C GLU A 773 12.56 -44.73 -22.42
N ALA A 774 13.22 -45.15 -21.34
CA ALA A 774 13.34 -46.54 -20.98
C ALA A 774 12.14 -47.07 -20.19
N LYS A 775 11.07 -46.30 -19.99
CA LYS A 775 9.89 -46.72 -19.20
C LYS A 775 10.24 -47.28 -17.82
N ILE A 776 11.13 -46.64 -17.07
CA ILE A 776 11.64 -47.09 -15.76
C ILE A 776 10.71 -46.58 -14.66
N TRP A 777 9.63 -47.33 -14.39
CA TRP A 777 8.69 -47.14 -13.28
C TRP A 777 7.90 -48.43 -13.05
N GLY A 778 7.11 -48.47 -11.97
CA GLY A 778 6.27 -49.61 -11.61
C GLY A 778 5.07 -49.84 -12.56
N SER A 779 4.15 -50.74 -12.19
CA SER A 779 3.04 -51.18 -13.05
C SER A 779 1.89 -50.18 -13.21
N SER A 780 1.94 -49.02 -12.58
CA SER A 780 0.86 -48.03 -12.62
C SER A 780 1.39 -46.60 -12.76
N PHE A 781 0.50 -45.68 -13.13
CA PHE A 781 0.78 -44.24 -13.11
C PHE A 781 0.53 -43.60 -11.73
N LYS A 782 0.34 -44.38 -10.66
CA LYS A 782 0.27 -43.83 -9.31
C LYS A 782 1.64 -43.31 -8.88
N ARG A 783 1.68 -42.25 -8.06
CA ARG A 783 2.92 -41.64 -7.53
C ARG A 783 3.92 -42.69 -7.03
N THR A 784 3.46 -43.63 -6.21
CA THR A 784 4.31 -44.66 -5.59
C THR A 784 5.01 -45.55 -6.62
N ALA A 785 4.33 -45.89 -7.72
CA ALA A 785 4.91 -46.65 -8.82
C ALA A 785 5.86 -45.80 -9.66
N GLN A 786 5.56 -44.50 -9.84
CA GLN A 786 6.43 -43.58 -10.57
C GLN A 786 7.73 -43.26 -9.80
N ALA A 787 7.65 -43.12 -8.48
CA ALA A 787 8.80 -42.83 -7.61
C ALA A 787 9.55 -44.09 -7.18
N GLU A 788 9.07 -45.30 -7.48
CA GLU A 788 9.68 -46.59 -7.09
C GLU A 788 11.20 -46.65 -7.33
N PRO A 789 11.74 -46.34 -8.54
CA PRO A 789 13.19 -46.43 -8.79
C PRO A 789 13.99 -45.41 -7.97
N PHE A 790 13.47 -44.19 -7.82
CA PHE A 790 14.11 -43.14 -7.03
C PHE A 790 14.06 -43.45 -5.52
N THR A 791 12.98 -44.06 -5.07
CA THR A 791 12.80 -44.52 -3.68
C THR A 791 13.75 -45.67 -3.36
N ALA A 792 13.98 -46.58 -4.31
CA ALA A 792 14.96 -47.65 -4.18
C ALA A 792 16.39 -47.09 -4.03
N PHE A 793 16.74 -46.08 -4.83
CA PHE A 793 18.01 -45.34 -4.69
C PHE A 793 18.18 -44.74 -3.29
N THR A 794 17.24 -43.92 -2.84
CA THR A 794 17.33 -43.26 -1.52
C THR A 794 17.33 -44.27 -0.36
N SER A 795 16.63 -45.40 -0.51
CA SER A 795 16.66 -46.50 0.46
C SER A 795 18.02 -47.20 0.50
N ALA A 796 18.65 -47.41 -0.67
CA ALA A 796 19.99 -47.98 -0.75
C ALA A 796 21.03 -47.10 -0.05
N ILE A 797 21.00 -45.78 -0.28
CA ILE A 797 21.86 -44.81 0.41
C ILE A 797 21.62 -44.80 1.93
N ARG A 798 20.37 -44.83 2.38
CA ARG A 798 20.05 -44.94 3.82
C ARG A 798 20.63 -46.19 4.48
N SER A 799 20.67 -47.28 3.73
CA SER A 799 21.22 -48.57 4.20
C SER A 799 22.72 -48.75 3.94
N GLN A 800 23.41 -47.70 3.46
CA GLN A 800 24.84 -47.74 3.14
C GLN A 800 25.65 -48.14 4.37
N LYS A 801 26.46 -49.19 4.23
CA LYS A 801 27.42 -49.62 5.25
C LYS A 801 28.79 -49.03 4.91
N ALA A 802 29.49 -48.46 5.90
CA ALA A 802 30.76 -47.77 5.70
C ALA A 802 31.87 -48.63 5.06
N HIS A 803 31.78 -49.96 5.12
CA HIS A 803 32.76 -50.89 4.54
C HIS A 803 32.43 -51.33 3.10
N LEU A 804 31.28 -50.93 2.54
CA LEU A 804 30.88 -51.27 1.17
C LEU A 804 31.13 -50.08 0.26
N ASP A 805 31.83 -50.32 -0.84
CA ASP A 805 32.05 -49.32 -1.88
C ASP A 805 30.75 -48.98 -2.62
N LEU A 806 30.64 -47.75 -3.10
CA LEU A 806 29.49 -47.26 -3.87
C LEU A 806 29.27 -48.07 -5.13
N GLU A 807 30.33 -48.56 -5.79
CA GLU A 807 30.18 -49.42 -6.97
C GLU A 807 29.40 -50.70 -6.64
N VAL A 808 29.65 -51.30 -5.47
CA VAL A 808 28.96 -52.51 -5.02
C VAL A 808 27.48 -52.22 -4.73
N ILE A 809 27.19 -51.09 -4.09
CA ILE A 809 25.81 -50.69 -3.75
C ILE A 809 25.00 -50.42 -5.03
N PHE A 810 25.55 -49.68 -5.98
CA PHE A 810 24.85 -49.34 -7.23
C PHE A 810 24.71 -50.54 -8.16
N ALA A 811 25.71 -51.44 -8.23
CA ALA A 811 25.59 -52.70 -8.97
C ALA A 811 24.46 -53.58 -8.40
N ALA A 812 24.35 -53.68 -7.07
CA ALA A 812 23.25 -54.41 -6.43
C ALA A 812 21.88 -53.77 -6.72
N LEU A 813 21.79 -52.44 -6.71
CA LEU A 813 20.57 -51.69 -7.01
C LEU A 813 20.08 -51.91 -8.45
N VAL A 814 21.00 -51.90 -9.42
CA VAL A 814 20.72 -52.22 -10.84
C VAL A 814 20.13 -53.62 -10.97
N GLN A 815 20.79 -54.62 -10.37
CA GLN A 815 20.35 -56.02 -10.45
C GLN A 815 18.98 -56.22 -9.79
N GLN A 816 18.78 -55.66 -8.59
CA GLN A 816 17.51 -55.77 -7.86
C GLN A 816 16.35 -55.16 -8.65
N TYR A 817 16.55 -53.97 -9.23
CA TYR A 817 15.50 -53.31 -10.00
C TYR A 817 15.23 -54.00 -11.34
N HIS A 818 16.26 -54.55 -11.99
CA HIS A 818 16.11 -55.37 -13.20
C HIS A 818 15.24 -56.61 -12.93
N THR A 819 15.58 -57.40 -11.90
CA THR A 819 14.77 -58.58 -11.50
C THR A 819 13.35 -58.20 -11.11
N ARG A 820 13.17 -57.03 -10.47
CA ARG A 820 11.84 -56.51 -10.12
C ARG A 820 11.01 -56.19 -11.36
N LEU A 821 11.59 -55.51 -12.37
CA LEU A 821 10.90 -55.19 -13.62
C LEU A 821 10.58 -56.45 -14.44
N ASP A 822 11.48 -57.44 -14.43
CA ASP A 822 11.29 -58.73 -15.10
C ASP A 822 10.06 -59.48 -14.58
N ARG A 823 9.85 -59.43 -13.27
CA ARG A 823 8.69 -60.07 -12.61
C ARG A 823 7.35 -59.41 -12.90
N ILE A 824 7.32 -58.12 -13.25
CA ILE A 824 6.06 -57.37 -13.41
C ILE A 824 5.66 -57.13 -14.87
N ARG A 825 6.50 -57.51 -15.85
CA ARG A 825 6.22 -57.34 -17.28
C ARG A 825 5.90 -58.67 -17.92
N GLU A 826 4.84 -58.71 -18.73
CA GLU A 826 4.34 -59.94 -19.38
C GLU A 826 5.36 -60.60 -20.33
N HIS A 827 6.31 -59.84 -20.89
CA HIS A 827 7.30 -60.34 -21.85
C HIS A 827 8.74 -60.37 -21.29
N GLY A 828 8.92 -60.21 -19.97
CA GLY A 828 10.24 -60.09 -19.33
C GLY A 828 11.01 -58.83 -19.77
N VAL A 829 12.20 -58.62 -19.21
CA VAL A 829 13.13 -57.55 -19.59
C VAL A 829 14.48 -58.12 -20.03
N GLY A 830 14.91 -57.79 -21.25
CA GLY A 830 16.18 -58.25 -21.82
C GLY A 830 17.38 -57.33 -21.51
N ASN A 831 18.56 -57.68 -22.03
CA ASN A 831 19.83 -56.95 -21.82
C ASN A 831 19.76 -55.44 -22.10
N THR A 832 18.99 -55.01 -23.10
CA THR A 832 18.81 -53.58 -23.40
C THR A 832 18.23 -52.83 -22.20
N LYS A 833 17.32 -53.46 -21.45
CA LYS A 833 16.73 -52.86 -20.25
C LYS A 833 17.72 -52.81 -19.09
N TYR A 834 18.56 -53.83 -18.96
CA TYR A 834 19.63 -53.84 -17.97
C TYR A 834 20.57 -52.64 -18.16
N GLU A 835 21.04 -52.38 -19.38
CA GLU A 835 21.90 -51.22 -19.67
C GLU A 835 21.17 -49.88 -19.45
N GLN A 836 19.87 -49.79 -19.76
CA GLN A 836 19.05 -48.60 -19.46
C GLN A 836 18.93 -48.33 -17.95
N ILE A 837 18.73 -49.37 -17.13
CA ILE A 837 18.69 -49.25 -15.67
C ILE A 837 20.07 -48.85 -15.12
N LYS A 838 21.14 -49.40 -15.67
CA LYS A 838 22.52 -49.06 -15.32
C LYS A 838 22.83 -47.59 -15.64
N ALA A 839 22.39 -47.09 -16.80
CA ALA A 839 22.53 -45.68 -17.16
C ALA A 839 21.77 -44.78 -16.17
N TYR A 840 20.51 -45.10 -15.87
CA TYR A 840 19.70 -44.36 -14.91
C TYR A 840 20.36 -44.24 -13.52
N TYR A 841 20.77 -45.36 -12.94
CA TYR A 841 21.41 -45.35 -11.62
C TYR A 841 22.84 -44.79 -11.67
N GLY A 842 23.54 -44.87 -12.80
CA GLY A 842 24.82 -44.21 -13.01
C GLY A 842 24.72 -42.68 -12.91
N VAL A 843 23.64 -42.09 -13.43
CA VAL A 843 23.37 -40.64 -13.27
C VAL A 843 23.09 -40.30 -11.80
N LEU A 844 22.28 -41.11 -11.11
CA LEU A 844 22.02 -40.89 -9.68
C LEU A 844 23.27 -41.07 -8.81
N GLN A 845 24.20 -41.94 -9.23
CA GLN A 845 25.52 -42.08 -8.59
C GLN A 845 26.34 -40.81 -8.74
N LYS A 846 26.37 -40.20 -9.93
CA LYS A 846 27.03 -38.90 -10.15
C LYS A 846 26.39 -37.81 -9.31
N LEU A 847 25.06 -37.74 -9.22
CA LEU A 847 24.36 -36.81 -8.33
C LEU A 847 24.82 -36.97 -6.88
N TYR A 848 24.90 -38.20 -6.36
CA TYR A 848 25.34 -38.45 -5.00
C TYR A 848 26.81 -38.07 -4.75
N LYS A 849 27.69 -38.38 -5.71
CA LYS A 849 29.12 -38.09 -5.60
C LYS A 849 29.43 -36.61 -5.78
N GLU A 850 28.93 -36.00 -6.85
CA GLU A 850 29.35 -34.67 -7.29
C GLU A 850 28.56 -33.53 -6.64
N VAL A 851 27.29 -33.74 -6.29
CA VAL A 851 26.46 -32.71 -5.63
C VAL A 851 26.50 -32.85 -4.11
N TYR A 852 26.35 -34.07 -3.60
CA TYR A 852 26.26 -34.34 -2.16
C TYR A 852 27.59 -34.76 -1.52
N ASN A 853 28.67 -34.90 -2.29
CA ASN A 853 30.00 -35.31 -1.80
C ASN A 853 29.95 -36.61 -0.99
N GLU A 854 29.13 -37.58 -1.42
CA GLU A 854 28.95 -38.88 -0.76
C GLU A 854 28.43 -38.78 0.69
N ARG A 855 27.77 -37.66 1.05
CA ARG A 855 27.16 -37.45 2.37
C ARG A 855 25.70 -37.90 2.38
N ALA A 856 25.48 -39.10 2.90
CA ALA A 856 24.15 -39.71 3.02
C ALA A 856 23.17 -38.86 3.85
N ASP A 857 23.64 -38.25 4.94
CA ASP A 857 22.83 -37.39 5.83
C ASP A 857 22.25 -36.17 5.11
N GLN A 858 23.03 -35.54 4.22
CA GLN A 858 22.57 -34.40 3.43
C GLN A 858 21.55 -34.81 2.38
N LEU A 859 21.85 -35.85 1.58
CA LEU A 859 20.91 -36.33 0.56
C LEU A 859 19.58 -36.79 1.17
N LEU A 860 19.63 -37.42 2.35
CA LEU A 860 18.43 -37.89 3.04
C LEU A 860 17.62 -36.75 3.68
N THR A 861 18.27 -35.65 4.05
CA THR A 861 17.57 -34.43 4.47
C THR A 861 16.72 -33.87 3.33
N ASP A 862 17.26 -33.90 2.11
CA ASP A 862 16.59 -33.37 0.90
C ASP A 862 15.71 -34.41 0.19
N GLN A 863 15.58 -35.63 0.72
CA GLN A 863 14.93 -36.77 0.06
C GLN A 863 13.55 -36.44 -0.53
N LYS A 864 12.69 -35.77 0.24
CA LYS A 864 11.32 -35.46 -0.19
C LYS A 864 11.29 -34.40 -1.29
N THR A 865 12.22 -33.46 -1.23
CA THR A 865 12.39 -32.40 -2.23
C THR A 865 12.92 -32.98 -3.54
N LEU A 866 13.92 -33.86 -3.47
CA LEU A 866 14.46 -34.55 -4.63
C LEU A 866 13.43 -35.48 -5.30
N GLU A 867 12.66 -36.24 -4.53
CA GLU A 867 11.59 -37.09 -5.07
C GLU A 867 10.54 -36.27 -5.81
N ALA A 868 10.10 -35.14 -5.22
CA ALA A 868 9.11 -34.27 -5.83
C ALA A 868 9.63 -33.63 -7.14
N ALA A 869 10.88 -33.15 -7.14
CA ALA A 869 11.52 -32.60 -8.33
C ALA A 869 11.70 -33.67 -9.42
N TYR A 870 12.14 -34.88 -9.05
CA TYR A 870 12.26 -36.01 -9.99
C TYR A 870 10.91 -36.35 -10.66
N LEU A 871 9.84 -36.44 -9.88
CA LEU A 871 8.50 -36.71 -10.41
C LEU A 871 8.02 -35.63 -11.39
N PHE A 872 8.34 -34.36 -11.11
CA PHE A 872 8.07 -33.26 -12.02
C PHE A 872 8.83 -33.40 -13.34
N PHE A 873 10.16 -33.61 -13.28
CA PHE A 873 10.98 -33.76 -14.49
C PHE A 873 10.63 -35.02 -15.29
N LEU A 874 10.21 -36.09 -14.63
CA LEU A 874 9.75 -37.31 -15.30
C LEU A 874 8.51 -37.05 -16.16
N GLU A 875 7.58 -36.24 -15.66
CA GLU A 875 6.41 -35.84 -16.43
C GLU A 875 6.78 -34.93 -17.60
N ASP A 876 7.71 -34.00 -17.38
CA ASP A 876 8.20 -33.11 -18.43
C ASP A 876 8.86 -33.89 -19.59
N ALA A 877 9.71 -34.86 -19.25
CA ALA A 877 10.37 -35.75 -20.21
C ALA A 877 9.37 -36.60 -21.01
N ARG A 878 8.35 -37.18 -20.36
CA ARG A 878 7.30 -37.95 -21.06
C ARG A 878 6.54 -37.12 -22.07
N ARG A 879 6.28 -35.86 -21.76
CA ARG A 879 5.57 -34.95 -22.66
C ARG A 879 6.42 -34.60 -23.88
N SER A 880 7.71 -34.31 -23.69
CA SER A 880 8.64 -34.07 -24.79
C SER A 880 8.66 -35.25 -25.76
N LEU A 881 8.77 -36.47 -25.25
CA LEU A 881 8.72 -37.70 -26.07
C LEU A 881 7.38 -37.88 -26.80
N LYS A 882 6.25 -37.54 -26.16
CA LYS A 882 4.94 -37.61 -26.80
C LYS A 882 4.81 -36.62 -27.95
N ASN A 883 5.25 -35.38 -27.76
CA ASN A 883 5.24 -34.34 -28.79
C ASN A 883 6.16 -34.69 -29.97
N GLU A 884 7.34 -35.25 -29.71
CA GLU A 884 8.27 -35.75 -30.75
C GLU A 884 7.60 -36.87 -31.57
N SER A 885 6.96 -37.84 -30.91
CA SER A 885 6.26 -38.92 -31.61
C SER A 885 5.05 -38.46 -32.44
N GLU A 886 4.36 -37.39 -32.00
CA GLU A 886 3.24 -36.79 -32.75
C GLU A 886 3.75 -36.00 -33.97
N ASN A 887 4.87 -35.28 -33.86
CA ASN A 887 5.48 -34.57 -34.99
C ASN A 887 6.08 -35.52 -36.04
N ASP A 888 6.75 -36.60 -35.63
CA ASP A 888 7.30 -37.63 -36.54
C ASP A 888 6.20 -38.39 -37.30
N SER A 889 4.98 -38.43 -36.74
CA SER A 889 3.82 -39.06 -37.39
C SER A 889 3.15 -38.21 -38.48
N VAL A 890 3.47 -36.91 -38.55
CA VAL A 890 2.89 -35.96 -39.53
C VAL A 890 3.77 -35.80 -40.79
N GLU A 891 5.07 -36.13 -40.73
CA GLU A 891 6.00 -35.99 -41.86
C GLU A 891 6.16 -37.24 -42.77
N THR A 892 5.31 -38.26 -42.63
CA THR A 892 5.27 -39.38 -43.60
C THR A 892 4.14 -39.19 -44.63
N PRO A 893 4.41 -38.65 -45.84
CA PRO A 893 3.44 -38.74 -46.91
C PRO A 893 3.31 -40.21 -47.33
N LYS A 894 2.08 -40.74 -47.27
CA LYS A 894 1.75 -42.04 -47.87
C LYS A 894 2.06 -41.98 -49.37
N SER A 895 3.17 -42.56 -49.79
CA SER A 895 3.38 -42.99 -51.16
C SER A 895 2.62 -44.29 -51.40
N VAL A 896 1.49 -44.22 -52.09
CA VAL A 896 0.99 -45.26 -53.00
C VAL A 896 0.62 -44.58 -54.30
#